data_AF-A0A925INF7-F1
#
_entry.id   AF-A0A925INF7-F1
#
_cell.length_a   1.000
_cell.length_b   1.000
_cell.length_c   1.000
_cell.angle_alpha   90.00
_cell.angle_beta   90.00
_cell.angle_gamma   90.00
#
_symmetry.space_group_name_H-M   'P 1'
#
loop_
_entity.id
_entity.type
_entity.pdbx_description
1 polymer ?
#
loop_
_entity_poly.entity_id
_entity_poly.type
_entity_poly.pdbx_seq_one_letter_code
_entity_poly.pdbx_strand_id
1 'polypeptide(L)'
;MSILKNLRIGTKLIVLILIFTLGLISVASYTFIVINTIDANSPAYQDIQRDNELIADILPPPLYIVESHLVSIQIFQEAEEGDVSQIDGLIKKAQQLQSDYQTRHEYWLQINASEDDLEIIQILVTDSYKPASEYFSIFNNEFIPAIQNNDFETAHHILHTELEPLYEHHRLLIDQIVSKQRAELAEDQTATQKLVNQQRVFLFGIAVMTVLLSLVSAITISRSISRPILQLTNSAEQIIGGNLQTQAVVESKDEIGKLASSFNDMTSRLRNLIADFESRVLDRTQSLDKRNAQLQAVADVGRSITSYRNLLDLLQQTTYLIHERFGYYHIGIFLLDDRKQYAILTAANSEGGRRMLERKHQLKVGETGIVGYVIEYAKARIALDVGKDAVYFDNPDLPETRSEMALPLVAGGQILGALDVQSTESQAFSDEDSAILQILAEQLAIAIQNANLFTEIEKTLEASRIGYGEVSREAWSKILRNQPRVGFIATPPATLQTYSQTLEPTLAKAFETGDLILASDNLTISLPIKVRGQAIGAIRLKKTEIAEAWTQEETNLAIALSDQLSGALESARLYQESQQRVARESLVSDISARITSISRVDNIVRETVQELGQALGNASVTFQLLDEFDGRRQADTGVLNPSKDKLASSETPTIPRKARE
;
A
#
# COMPACT_ATOMS: atom_id res chain seq x y z
N MET A 1 17.77 -46.64 -22.72
CA MET A 1 17.33 -45.61 -21.73
C MET A 1 16.72 -44.35 -22.35
N SER A 2 17.20 -43.81 -23.48
CA SER A 2 16.67 -42.55 -24.07
C SER A 2 15.14 -42.49 -24.23
N ILE A 3 14.51 -43.55 -24.75
CA ILE A 3 13.07 -43.61 -25.09
C ILE A 3 12.17 -43.28 -23.89
N LEU A 4 12.50 -43.79 -22.69
CA LEU A 4 11.72 -43.55 -21.47
C LEU A 4 11.69 -42.07 -21.06
N LYS A 5 12.70 -41.26 -21.40
CA LYS A 5 12.85 -39.89 -20.87
C LYS A 5 11.71 -38.97 -21.27
N ASN A 6 11.19 -39.13 -22.48
CA ASN A 6 10.14 -38.27 -23.07
C ASN A 6 8.72 -38.86 -22.97
N LEU A 7 8.55 -40.03 -22.35
CA LEU A 7 7.22 -40.59 -22.11
C LEU A 7 6.53 -39.85 -20.95
N ARG A 8 5.20 -39.72 -21.06
CA ARG A 8 4.35 -39.20 -19.99
C ARG A 8 4.53 -39.98 -18.69
N ILE A 9 4.39 -39.32 -17.54
CA ILE A 9 4.53 -39.97 -16.22
C ILE A 9 3.60 -41.19 -16.11
N GLY A 10 2.33 -41.06 -16.53
CA GLY A 10 1.39 -42.19 -16.55
C GLY A 10 1.87 -43.35 -17.43
N THR A 11 2.41 -43.06 -18.62
CA THR A 11 2.95 -44.08 -19.53
C THR A 11 4.19 -44.78 -18.94
N LYS A 12 5.08 -44.04 -18.26
CA LYS A 12 6.23 -44.62 -17.53
C LYS A 12 5.76 -45.63 -16.48
N LEU A 13 4.75 -45.28 -15.68
CA LEU A 13 4.18 -46.16 -14.66
C LEU A 13 3.47 -47.39 -15.27
N ILE A 14 2.72 -47.22 -16.36
CA ILE A 14 2.10 -48.34 -17.10
C ILE A 14 3.16 -49.30 -17.64
N VAL A 15 4.28 -48.81 -18.20
CA VAL A 15 5.38 -49.66 -18.67
C VAL A 15 5.99 -50.47 -17.53
N LEU A 16 6.16 -49.88 -16.34
CA LEU A 16 6.66 -50.62 -15.16
C LEU A 16 5.71 -51.76 -14.75
N ILE A 17 4.40 -51.46 -14.66
CA ILE A 17 3.37 -52.45 -14.35
C ILE A 17 3.37 -53.57 -15.40
N LEU A 18 3.46 -53.22 -16.69
CA LEU A 18 3.41 -54.16 -17.80
C LEU A 18 4.64 -55.07 -17.87
N ILE A 19 5.84 -54.57 -17.54
CA ILE A 19 7.05 -55.40 -17.40
C ILE A 19 6.87 -56.43 -16.26
N PHE A 20 6.33 -55.99 -15.12
CA PHE A 20 6.11 -56.86 -13.97
C PHE A 20 5.02 -57.92 -14.24
N THR A 21 3.88 -57.52 -14.84
CA THR A 21 2.79 -58.46 -15.15
C THR A 21 3.16 -59.44 -16.25
N LEU A 22 3.87 -59.04 -17.31
CA LEU A 22 4.38 -59.98 -18.32
C LEU A 22 5.36 -60.98 -17.72
N GLY A 23 6.22 -60.56 -16.80
CA GLY A 23 7.11 -61.45 -16.07
C GLY A 23 6.35 -62.48 -15.22
N LEU A 24 5.35 -62.05 -14.45
CA LEU A 24 4.47 -62.95 -13.69
C LEU A 24 3.70 -63.92 -14.61
N ILE A 25 3.15 -63.45 -15.72
CA ILE A 25 2.46 -64.30 -16.71
C ILE A 25 3.44 -65.32 -17.32
N SER A 26 4.70 -64.93 -17.57
CA SER A 26 5.73 -65.85 -18.09
C SER A 26 6.08 -66.94 -17.07
N VAL A 27 6.26 -66.57 -15.80
CA VAL A 27 6.49 -67.52 -14.69
C VAL A 27 5.29 -68.47 -14.51
N ALA A 28 4.07 -67.94 -14.51
CA ALA A 28 2.85 -68.74 -14.39
C ALA A 28 2.64 -69.69 -15.58
N SER A 29 2.83 -69.21 -16.80
CA SER A 29 2.70 -70.02 -18.03
C SER A 29 3.76 -71.12 -18.09
N TYR A 30 5.01 -70.81 -17.73
CA TYR A 30 6.07 -71.82 -17.66
C TYR A 30 5.78 -72.86 -16.56
N THR A 31 5.29 -72.42 -15.40
CA THR A 31 4.86 -73.32 -14.31
C THR A 31 3.74 -74.26 -14.77
N PHE A 32 2.75 -73.75 -15.51
CA PHE A 32 1.66 -74.56 -16.07
C PHE A 32 2.16 -75.59 -17.09
N ILE A 33 3.10 -75.23 -17.97
CA ILE A 33 3.75 -76.16 -18.91
C ILE A 33 4.50 -77.25 -18.14
N VAL A 34 5.31 -76.87 -17.14
CA VAL A 34 6.07 -77.80 -16.28
C VAL A 34 5.14 -78.78 -15.57
N ILE A 35 4.06 -78.30 -14.95
CA ILE A 35 3.07 -79.16 -14.27
C ILE A 35 2.45 -80.16 -15.25
N ASN A 36 1.97 -79.71 -16.41
CA ASN A 36 1.36 -80.60 -17.41
C ASN A 36 2.36 -81.60 -18.03
N THR A 37 3.68 -81.35 -17.92
CA THR A 37 4.73 -82.27 -18.39
C THR A 37 5.02 -83.38 -17.37
N ILE A 38 4.70 -83.17 -16.09
CA ILE A 38 5.03 -84.08 -14.97
C ILE A 38 3.76 -84.64 -14.30
N ASP A 39 2.57 -84.28 -14.80
CA ASP A 39 1.28 -84.76 -14.26
C ASP A 39 1.15 -86.29 -14.41
N ALA A 40 0.22 -86.90 -13.66
CA ALA A 40 0.03 -88.35 -13.60
C ALA A 40 -0.39 -89.00 -14.93
N ASN A 41 -0.71 -88.20 -15.94
CA ASN A 41 -1.00 -88.63 -17.32
C ASN A 41 0.19 -88.43 -18.29
N SER A 42 1.37 -88.05 -17.80
CA SER A 42 2.59 -87.92 -18.61
C SER A 42 3.14 -89.31 -18.96
N PRO A 43 3.74 -89.50 -20.17
CA PRO A 43 4.31 -90.79 -20.57
C PRO A 43 5.29 -91.35 -19.54
N ALA A 44 6.23 -90.54 -19.07
CA ALA A 44 7.22 -90.94 -18.06
C ALA A 44 6.61 -91.41 -16.72
N TYR A 45 5.40 -90.95 -16.36
CA TYR A 45 4.69 -91.49 -15.18
C TYR A 45 4.04 -92.84 -15.48
N GLN A 46 3.53 -93.04 -16.70
CA GLN A 46 2.96 -94.32 -17.14
C GLN A 46 4.04 -95.41 -17.25
N ASP A 47 5.23 -95.06 -17.75
CA ASP A 47 6.39 -95.95 -17.83
C ASP A 47 6.81 -96.40 -16.42
N ILE A 48 7.03 -95.44 -15.51
CA ILE A 48 7.35 -95.71 -14.08
C ILE A 48 6.24 -96.54 -13.40
N GLN A 49 4.96 -96.30 -13.69
CA GLN A 49 3.86 -97.08 -13.10
C GLN A 49 3.91 -98.54 -13.57
N ARG A 50 4.06 -98.76 -14.89
CA ARG A 50 4.11 -100.08 -15.51
C ARG A 50 5.29 -100.91 -15.00
N ASP A 51 6.44 -100.29 -14.81
CA ASP A 51 7.64 -100.93 -14.24
C ASP A 51 7.44 -101.34 -12.77
N ASN A 52 6.70 -100.54 -11.99
CA ASN A 52 6.31 -100.92 -10.62
C ASN A 52 5.28 -102.07 -10.62
N GLU A 53 4.36 -102.12 -11.57
CA GLU A 53 3.40 -103.23 -11.74
C GLU A 53 4.14 -104.54 -12.08
N LEU A 54 5.12 -104.50 -12.99
CA LEU A 54 5.97 -105.65 -13.34
C LEU A 54 6.77 -106.18 -12.14
N ILE A 55 7.38 -105.32 -11.32
CA ILE A 55 8.08 -105.75 -10.10
C ILE A 55 7.11 -106.38 -9.09
N ALA A 56 5.91 -105.83 -8.92
CA ALA A 56 4.89 -106.36 -8.01
C ALA A 56 4.39 -107.75 -8.43
N ASP A 57 4.37 -108.05 -9.73
CA ASP A 57 4.02 -109.38 -10.26
C ASP A 57 5.14 -110.41 -10.14
N ILE A 58 6.40 -109.99 -10.03
CA ILE A 58 7.53 -110.91 -9.87
C ILE A 58 7.79 -111.20 -8.38
N LEU A 59 7.43 -110.28 -7.49
CA LEU A 59 7.62 -110.36 -6.04
C LEU A 59 6.40 -109.80 -5.26
N PRO A 60 5.52 -110.63 -4.64
CA PRO A 60 5.22 -112.06 -4.80
C PRO A 60 3.71 -112.34 -5.09
N PRO A 61 3.22 -113.59 -5.24
CA PRO A 61 3.85 -114.82 -5.74
C PRO A 61 3.06 -115.42 -6.94
N PRO A 62 3.02 -114.80 -8.13
CA PRO A 62 2.50 -115.50 -9.31
C PRO A 62 3.58 -116.01 -10.27
N LEU A 63 4.73 -115.35 -10.43
CA LEU A 63 5.75 -115.74 -11.46
C LEU A 63 7.06 -116.30 -10.90
N TYR A 64 7.13 -116.57 -9.60
CA TYR A 64 8.32 -117.08 -8.95
C TYR A 64 8.00 -118.34 -8.14
N ILE A 65 8.52 -119.49 -8.57
CA ILE A 65 8.08 -120.81 -8.08
C ILE A 65 8.62 -121.21 -6.68
N VAL A 66 9.15 -120.26 -5.88
CA VAL A 66 9.66 -120.54 -4.51
C VAL A 66 8.65 -121.28 -3.66
N GLU A 67 7.40 -120.83 -3.66
CA GLU A 67 6.37 -121.47 -2.84
C GLU A 67 6.02 -122.87 -3.35
N SER A 68 6.10 -123.10 -4.67
CA SER A 68 5.93 -124.44 -5.25
C SER A 68 7.08 -125.37 -4.85
N HIS A 69 8.32 -124.86 -4.82
CA HIS A 69 9.48 -125.61 -4.39
C HIS A 69 9.45 -125.93 -2.88
N LEU A 70 9.12 -124.94 -2.05
CA LEU A 70 8.95 -125.12 -0.61
C LEU A 70 7.84 -126.12 -0.27
N VAL A 71 6.71 -126.08 -0.99
CA VAL A 71 5.64 -127.07 -0.84
C VAL A 71 6.10 -128.46 -1.30
N SER A 72 6.97 -128.56 -2.31
CA SER A 72 7.52 -129.85 -2.75
C SER A 72 8.48 -130.46 -1.72
N ILE A 73 9.32 -129.64 -1.09
CA ILE A 73 10.16 -130.06 0.05
C ILE A 73 9.27 -130.50 1.22
N GLN A 74 8.22 -129.74 1.54
CA GLN A 74 7.29 -130.10 2.62
C GLN A 74 6.56 -131.42 2.32
N ILE A 75 6.09 -131.65 1.09
CA ILE A 75 5.49 -132.92 0.67
C ILE A 75 6.45 -134.09 0.92
N PHE A 76 7.73 -133.94 0.58
CA PHE A 76 8.74 -134.97 0.85
C PHE A 76 8.91 -135.23 2.35
N GLN A 77 9.05 -134.18 3.16
CA GLN A 77 9.27 -134.29 4.61
C GLN A 77 8.09 -134.96 5.33
N GLU A 78 6.86 -134.51 5.08
CA GLU A 78 5.65 -135.07 5.70
C GLU A 78 5.45 -136.55 5.27
N ALA A 79 5.87 -136.90 4.04
CA ALA A 79 5.82 -138.27 3.53
C ALA A 79 6.89 -139.18 4.16
N GLU A 80 8.11 -138.68 4.38
CA GLU A 80 9.19 -139.40 5.07
C GLU A 80 8.88 -139.61 6.57
N GLU A 81 8.29 -138.61 7.24
CA GLU A 81 7.83 -138.70 8.63
C GLU A 81 6.55 -139.55 8.81
N GLY A 82 5.80 -139.77 7.73
CA GLY A 82 4.61 -140.62 7.68
C GLY A 82 3.28 -139.92 8.01
N ASP A 83 3.23 -138.58 8.04
CA ASP A 83 1.97 -137.83 8.18
C ASP A 83 1.25 -137.65 6.84
N VAL A 84 0.56 -138.72 6.42
CA VAL A 84 -0.26 -138.73 5.20
C VAL A 84 -1.44 -137.75 5.26
N SER A 85 -1.79 -137.18 6.44
CA SER A 85 -2.98 -136.34 6.59
C SER A 85 -2.85 -134.97 5.91
N GLN A 86 -1.62 -134.47 5.73
CA GLN A 86 -1.35 -133.15 5.16
C GLN A 86 -0.96 -133.19 3.68
N ILE A 87 -0.44 -134.32 3.17
CA ILE A 87 0.09 -134.48 1.82
C ILE A 87 -0.94 -134.12 0.74
N ASP A 88 -2.19 -134.62 0.83
CA ASP A 88 -3.27 -134.29 -0.12
C ASP A 88 -3.61 -132.78 -0.15
N GLY A 89 -3.44 -132.09 0.97
CA GLY A 89 -3.63 -130.64 1.07
C GLY A 89 -2.49 -129.87 0.40
N LEU A 90 -1.25 -130.32 0.63
CA LEU A 90 -0.05 -129.75 0.02
C LEU A 90 0.00 -129.99 -1.50
N ILE A 91 -0.38 -131.17 -1.99
CA ILE A 91 -0.49 -131.45 -3.42
C ILE A 91 -1.51 -130.50 -4.08
N LYS A 92 -2.69 -130.32 -3.48
CA LYS A 92 -3.68 -129.34 -3.98
C LYS A 92 -3.14 -127.91 -3.97
N LYS A 93 -2.36 -127.53 -2.96
CA LYS A 93 -1.70 -126.22 -2.90
C LYS A 93 -0.67 -126.05 -4.03
N ALA A 94 0.16 -127.07 -4.29
CA ALA A 94 1.12 -127.04 -5.39
C ALA A 94 0.43 -126.94 -6.76
N GLN A 95 -0.68 -127.67 -6.96
CA GLN A 95 -1.50 -127.58 -8.17
C GLN A 95 -2.17 -126.21 -8.33
N GLN A 96 -2.61 -125.57 -7.24
CA GLN A 96 -3.11 -124.20 -7.27
C GLN A 96 -2.01 -123.21 -7.66
N LEU A 97 -0.82 -123.31 -7.05
CA LEU A 97 0.33 -122.46 -7.37
C LEU A 97 0.77 -122.61 -8.84
N GLN A 98 0.72 -123.83 -9.39
CA GLN A 98 0.94 -124.08 -10.82
C GLN A 98 -0.13 -123.39 -11.68
N SER A 99 -1.40 -123.46 -11.30
CA SER A 99 -2.51 -122.79 -12.00
C SER A 99 -2.37 -121.27 -11.98
N ASP A 100 -1.97 -120.70 -10.84
CA ASP A 100 -1.75 -119.26 -10.67
C ASP A 100 -0.55 -118.80 -11.52
N TYR A 101 0.53 -119.59 -11.55
CA TYR A 101 1.71 -119.37 -12.39
C TYR A 101 1.36 -119.38 -13.88
N GLN A 102 0.65 -120.42 -14.33
CA GLN A 102 0.21 -120.53 -15.73
C GLN A 102 -0.72 -119.37 -16.12
N THR A 103 -1.65 -118.97 -15.24
CA THR A 103 -2.56 -117.84 -15.48
C THR A 103 -1.82 -116.52 -15.63
N ARG A 104 -0.80 -116.25 -14.79
CA ARG A 104 -0.01 -115.02 -14.91
C ARG A 104 0.91 -115.05 -16.13
N HIS A 105 1.47 -116.20 -16.46
CA HIS A 105 2.25 -116.39 -17.68
C HIS A 105 1.43 -116.13 -18.95
N GLU A 106 0.20 -116.65 -19.02
CA GLU A 106 -0.74 -116.40 -20.13
C GLU A 106 -1.16 -114.93 -20.24
N TYR A 107 -1.24 -114.20 -19.12
CA TYR A 107 -1.44 -112.76 -19.12
C TYR A 107 -0.25 -112.01 -19.75
N TRP A 108 0.98 -112.35 -19.40
CA TRP A 108 2.17 -111.71 -19.99
C TRP A 108 2.41 -112.10 -21.46
N LEU A 109 1.99 -113.28 -21.90
CA LEU A 109 1.95 -113.66 -23.32
C LEU A 109 1.02 -112.77 -24.17
N GLN A 110 0.01 -112.13 -23.57
CA GLN A 110 -0.98 -111.30 -24.27
C GLN A 110 -0.65 -109.80 -24.24
N ILE A 111 0.38 -109.38 -23.49
CA ILE A 111 0.81 -107.99 -23.42
C ILE A 111 1.66 -107.65 -24.65
N ASN A 112 1.25 -106.60 -25.37
CA ASN A 112 2.10 -105.97 -26.38
C ASN A 112 3.25 -105.23 -25.67
N ALA A 113 4.40 -105.90 -25.56
CA ALA A 113 5.66 -105.30 -25.14
C ALA A 113 6.07 -104.13 -26.06
N SER A 114 6.74 -103.12 -25.50
CA SER A 114 7.44 -102.13 -26.33
C SER A 114 8.76 -102.71 -26.84
N GLU A 115 9.42 -102.04 -27.80
CA GLU A 115 10.73 -102.48 -28.30
C GLU A 115 11.80 -102.55 -27.19
N ASP A 116 11.69 -101.70 -26.16
CA ASP A 116 12.65 -101.64 -25.05
C ASP A 116 12.45 -102.78 -24.03
N ASP A 117 11.24 -103.35 -23.93
CA ASP A 117 10.95 -104.44 -22.97
C ASP A 117 11.25 -105.85 -23.51
N LEU A 118 11.57 -105.97 -24.80
CA LEU A 118 11.63 -107.26 -25.51
C LEU A 118 12.53 -108.28 -24.81
N GLU A 119 13.67 -107.85 -24.26
CA GLU A 119 14.60 -108.73 -23.56
C GLU A 119 14.04 -109.22 -22.21
N ILE A 120 13.35 -108.35 -21.46
CA ILE A 120 12.78 -108.70 -20.14
C ILE A 120 11.57 -109.60 -20.29
N ILE A 121 10.69 -109.28 -21.25
CA ILE A 121 9.55 -110.13 -21.60
C ILE A 121 10.03 -111.48 -22.16
N GLN A 122 11.12 -111.52 -22.93
CA GLN A 122 11.72 -112.79 -23.37
C GLN A 122 12.22 -113.63 -22.19
N ILE A 123 12.96 -113.06 -21.24
CA ILE A 123 13.43 -113.82 -20.07
C ILE A 123 12.25 -114.28 -19.21
N LEU A 124 11.24 -113.42 -18.99
CA LEU A 124 10.07 -113.75 -18.18
C LEU A 124 9.20 -114.84 -18.82
N VAL A 125 8.86 -114.68 -20.11
CA VAL A 125 7.85 -115.47 -20.81
C VAL A 125 8.45 -116.65 -21.61
N THR A 126 9.75 -116.66 -21.90
CA THR A 126 10.39 -117.80 -22.58
C THR A 126 11.38 -118.50 -21.66
N ASP A 127 12.39 -117.78 -21.19
CA ASP A 127 13.55 -118.44 -20.56
C ASP A 127 13.24 -118.94 -19.14
N SER A 128 12.48 -118.17 -18.34
CA SER A 128 12.07 -118.56 -16.98
C SER A 128 10.92 -119.57 -16.95
N TYR A 129 10.10 -119.57 -18.02
CA TYR A 129 8.96 -120.49 -18.15
C TYR A 129 9.41 -121.92 -18.41
N LYS A 130 10.42 -122.12 -19.25
CA LYS A 130 10.91 -123.46 -19.58
C LYS A 130 11.29 -124.30 -18.34
N PRO A 131 12.19 -123.86 -17.43
CA PRO A 131 12.53 -124.63 -16.24
C PRO A 131 11.34 -124.77 -15.27
N ALA A 132 10.44 -123.80 -15.19
CA ALA A 132 9.22 -123.91 -14.36
C ALA A 132 8.22 -124.94 -14.93
N SER A 133 8.04 -124.99 -16.25
CA SER A 133 7.18 -125.95 -16.94
C SER A 133 7.74 -127.38 -16.83
N GLU A 134 9.05 -127.53 -17.01
CA GLU A 134 9.77 -128.79 -16.76
C GLU A 134 9.66 -129.21 -15.28
N TYR A 135 9.83 -128.27 -14.33
CA TYR A 135 9.64 -128.48 -12.90
C TYR A 135 8.24 -129.02 -12.58
N PHE A 136 7.19 -128.34 -13.04
CA PHE A 136 5.81 -128.76 -12.81
C PHE A 136 5.46 -130.07 -13.51
N SER A 137 6.08 -130.37 -14.66
CA SER A 137 5.91 -131.66 -15.34
C SER A 137 6.48 -132.82 -14.52
N ILE A 138 7.74 -132.73 -14.09
CA ILE A 138 8.40 -133.76 -13.27
C ILE A 138 7.69 -133.89 -11.91
N PHE A 139 7.29 -132.76 -11.31
CA PHE A 139 6.55 -132.73 -10.06
C PHE A 139 5.24 -133.53 -10.13
N ASN A 140 4.43 -133.33 -11.17
CA ASN A 140 3.14 -134.01 -11.33
C ASN A 140 3.26 -135.45 -11.84
N ASN A 141 4.19 -135.72 -12.76
CA ASN A 141 4.25 -137.00 -13.47
C ASN A 141 5.17 -138.05 -12.80
N GLU A 142 6.12 -137.61 -11.97
CA GLU A 142 7.17 -138.48 -11.43
C GLU A 142 7.28 -138.35 -9.90
N PHE A 143 7.42 -137.13 -9.37
CA PHE A 143 7.54 -136.89 -7.92
C PHE A 143 6.26 -137.25 -7.14
N ILE A 144 5.09 -136.72 -7.52
CA ILE A 144 3.82 -137.06 -6.86
C ILE A 144 3.54 -138.58 -6.89
N PRO A 145 3.69 -139.28 -8.04
CA PRO A 145 3.57 -140.74 -8.07
C PRO A 145 4.60 -141.47 -7.20
N ALA A 146 5.86 -141.01 -7.11
CA ALA A 146 6.85 -141.62 -6.20
C ALA A 146 6.41 -141.50 -4.73
N ILE A 147 5.97 -140.31 -4.31
CA ILE A 147 5.41 -140.06 -2.97
C ILE A 147 4.19 -140.95 -2.70
N GLN A 148 3.22 -141.01 -3.63
CA GLN A 148 2.01 -141.82 -3.49
C GLN A 148 2.27 -143.34 -3.45
N ASN A 149 3.34 -143.80 -4.09
CA ASN A 149 3.77 -145.20 -4.05
C ASN A 149 4.67 -145.54 -2.84
N ASN A 150 5.00 -144.56 -1.99
CA ASN A 150 5.96 -144.66 -0.88
C ASN A 150 7.41 -144.99 -1.33
N ASP A 151 7.80 -144.57 -2.55
CA ASP A 151 9.16 -144.71 -3.06
C ASP A 151 9.98 -143.45 -2.71
N PHE A 152 10.38 -143.37 -1.44
CA PHE A 152 11.07 -142.21 -0.89
C PHE A 152 12.50 -142.03 -1.44
N GLU A 153 13.21 -143.11 -1.80
CA GLU A 153 14.54 -143.01 -2.44
C GLU A 153 14.42 -142.32 -3.81
N THR A 154 13.47 -142.75 -4.65
CA THR A 154 13.21 -142.12 -5.94
C THR A 154 12.68 -140.69 -5.78
N ALA A 155 11.77 -140.44 -4.84
CA ALA A 155 11.27 -139.09 -4.57
C ALA A 155 12.37 -138.12 -4.07
N HIS A 156 13.28 -138.60 -3.23
CA HIS A 156 14.44 -137.83 -2.74
C HIS A 156 15.40 -137.50 -3.88
N HIS A 157 15.67 -138.47 -4.76
CA HIS A 157 16.49 -138.27 -5.95
C HIS A 157 15.89 -137.22 -6.89
N ILE A 158 14.60 -137.35 -7.23
CA ILE A 158 13.88 -136.39 -8.08
C ILE A 158 13.92 -134.99 -7.46
N LEU A 159 13.68 -134.86 -6.14
CA LEU A 159 13.67 -133.57 -5.47
C LEU A 159 15.02 -132.82 -5.58
N HIS A 160 16.14 -133.49 -5.32
CA HIS A 160 17.46 -132.84 -5.24
C HIS A 160 18.26 -132.84 -6.55
N THR A 161 18.01 -133.78 -7.46
CA THR A 161 18.78 -133.90 -8.72
C THR A 161 18.04 -133.38 -9.95
N GLU A 162 16.73 -133.18 -9.88
CA GLU A 162 15.90 -132.75 -11.00
C GLU A 162 15.12 -131.48 -10.65
N LEU A 163 14.30 -131.50 -9.60
CA LEU A 163 13.47 -130.36 -9.19
C LEU A 163 14.29 -129.18 -8.64
N GLU A 164 15.22 -129.41 -7.72
CA GLU A 164 16.06 -128.36 -7.12
C GLU A 164 16.92 -127.62 -8.19
N PRO A 165 17.61 -128.29 -9.13
CA PRO A 165 18.31 -127.61 -10.23
C PRO A 165 17.40 -126.80 -11.16
N LEU A 166 16.18 -127.28 -11.45
CA LEU A 166 15.20 -126.53 -12.25
C LEU A 166 14.67 -125.31 -11.51
N TYR A 167 14.40 -125.44 -10.21
CA TYR A 167 14.05 -124.32 -9.34
C TYR A 167 15.17 -123.27 -9.28
N GLU A 168 16.42 -123.68 -9.04
CA GLU A 168 17.56 -122.75 -8.98
C GLU A 168 17.82 -122.05 -10.32
N HIS A 169 17.65 -122.75 -11.45
CA HIS A 169 17.73 -122.13 -12.77
C HIS A 169 16.62 -121.09 -12.99
N HIS A 170 15.36 -121.43 -12.69
CA HIS A 170 14.25 -120.48 -12.73
C HIS A 170 14.51 -119.27 -11.80
N ARG A 171 14.95 -119.52 -10.56
CA ARG A 171 15.28 -118.47 -9.58
C ARG A 171 16.31 -117.49 -10.13
N LEU A 172 17.43 -117.98 -10.68
CA LEU A 172 18.49 -117.11 -11.20
C LEU A 172 17.99 -116.20 -12.32
N LEU A 173 17.09 -116.69 -13.18
CA LEU A 173 16.45 -115.90 -14.24
C LEU A 173 15.50 -114.83 -13.66
N ILE A 174 14.71 -115.18 -12.64
CA ILE A 174 13.84 -114.22 -11.93
C ILE A 174 14.66 -113.16 -11.18
N ASP A 175 15.72 -113.54 -10.46
CA ASP A 175 16.63 -112.62 -9.77
C ASP A 175 17.35 -111.68 -10.77
N GLN A 176 17.68 -112.18 -11.98
CA GLN A 176 18.21 -111.35 -13.07
C GLN A 176 17.19 -110.32 -13.55
N ILE A 177 15.92 -110.68 -13.76
CA ILE A 177 14.88 -109.71 -14.14
C ILE A 177 14.69 -108.66 -13.04
N VAL A 178 14.53 -109.08 -11.78
CA VAL A 178 14.33 -108.16 -10.64
C VAL A 178 15.48 -107.17 -10.52
N SER A 179 16.72 -107.64 -10.66
CA SER A 179 17.91 -106.78 -10.55
C SER A 179 18.03 -105.81 -11.73
N LYS A 180 17.68 -106.23 -12.96
CA LYS A 180 17.62 -105.36 -14.15
C LYS A 180 16.53 -104.30 -14.02
N GLN A 181 15.29 -104.69 -13.74
CA GLN A 181 14.17 -103.76 -13.59
C GLN A 181 14.40 -102.74 -12.45
N ARG A 182 15.02 -103.15 -11.35
CA ARG A 182 15.39 -102.23 -10.25
C ARG A 182 16.49 -101.24 -10.66
N ALA A 183 17.39 -101.62 -11.58
CA ALA A 183 18.41 -100.72 -12.10
C ALA A 183 17.80 -99.69 -13.07
N GLU A 184 16.93 -100.14 -13.99
CA GLU A 184 16.21 -99.30 -14.95
C GLU A 184 15.29 -98.30 -14.23
N LEU A 185 14.44 -98.77 -13.29
CA LEU A 185 13.58 -97.92 -12.47
C LEU A 185 14.39 -96.88 -11.66
N ALA A 186 15.59 -97.24 -11.19
CA ALA A 186 16.48 -96.29 -10.51
C ALA A 186 17.08 -95.27 -11.48
N GLU A 187 17.47 -95.69 -12.69
CA GLU A 187 17.97 -94.79 -13.74
C GLU A 187 16.90 -93.75 -14.13
N ASP A 188 15.68 -94.19 -14.42
CA ASP A 188 14.54 -93.35 -14.80
C ASP A 188 14.10 -92.39 -13.70
N GLN A 189 14.11 -92.83 -12.44
CA GLN A 189 13.93 -91.93 -11.30
C GLN A 189 15.01 -90.85 -11.25
N THR A 190 16.29 -91.18 -11.53
CA THR A 190 17.34 -90.13 -11.58
C THR A 190 17.22 -89.24 -12.81
N ALA A 191 16.81 -89.76 -13.98
CA ALA A 191 16.60 -88.99 -15.20
C ALA A 191 15.46 -87.97 -15.01
N THR A 192 14.32 -88.45 -14.48
CA THR A 192 13.18 -87.63 -14.10
C THR A 192 13.57 -86.58 -13.06
N GLN A 193 14.28 -86.96 -12.00
CA GLN A 193 14.72 -86.01 -10.96
C GLN A 193 15.72 -84.96 -11.49
N LYS A 194 16.59 -85.32 -12.45
CA LYS A 194 17.45 -84.37 -13.18
C LYS A 194 16.62 -83.39 -14.01
N LEU A 195 15.65 -83.87 -14.78
CA LEU A 195 14.74 -83.04 -15.59
C LEU A 195 13.96 -82.05 -14.72
N VAL A 196 13.34 -82.53 -13.63
CA VAL A 196 12.62 -81.69 -12.65
C VAL A 196 13.54 -80.63 -12.04
N ASN A 197 14.76 -81.01 -11.65
CA ASN A 197 15.72 -80.05 -11.10
C ASN A 197 16.18 -79.01 -12.14
N GLN A 198 16.42 -79.40 -13.39
CA GLN A 198 16.74 -78.47 -14.47
C GLN A 198 15.58 -77.49 -14.73
N GLN A 199 14.34 -77.97 -14.81
CA GLN A 199 13.16 -77.12 -14.99
C GLN A 199 12.94 -76.18 -13.80
N ARG A 200 13.18 -76.62 -12.56
CA ARG A 200 13.15 -75.76 -11.35
C ARG A 200 14.22 -74.66 -11.38
N VAL A 201 15.46 -74.98 -11.75
CA VAL A 201 16.54 -74.00 -11.88
C VAL A 201 16.21 -72.97 -12.97
N PHE A 202 15.65 -73.40 -14.09
CA PHE A 202 15.23 -72.50 -15.18
C PHE A 202 14.06 -71.59 -14.76
N LEU A 203 13.03 -72.12 -14.10
CA LEU A 203 11.92 -71.35 -13.52
C LEU A 203 12.42 -70.29 -12.54
N PHE A 204 13.35 -70.66 -11.65
CA PHE A 204 13.99 -69.72 -10.72
C PHE A 204 14.78 -68.63 -11.46
N GLY A 205 15.49 -68.99 -12.53
CA GLY A 205 16.18 -68.04 -13.42
C GLY A 205 15.23 -67.01 -14.04
N ILE A 206 14.07 -67.42 -14.55
CA ILE A 206 13.03 -66.50 -15.08
C ILE A 206 12.50 -65.58 -13.98
N ALA A 207 12.22 -66.12 -12.79
CA ALA A 207 11.72 -65.33 -11.66
C ALA A 207 12.74 -64.27 -11.21
N VAL A 208 14.01 -64.63 -11.06
CA VAL A 208 15.10 -63.70 -10.72
C VAL A 208 15.27 -62.64 -11.81
N MET A 209 15.27 -63.04 -13.10
CA MET A 209 15.38 -62.10 -14.22
C MET A 209 14.22 -61.09 -14.23
N THR A 210 13.00 -61.55 -13.97
CA THR A 210 11.80 -60.71 -13.86
C THR A 210 11.94 -59.66 -12.74
N VAL A 211 12.40 -60.08 -11.56
CA VAL A 211 12.63 -59.17 -10.42
C VAL A 211 13.72 -58.15 -10.75
N LEU A 212 14.84 -58.57 -11.34
CA LEU A 212 15.93 -57.68 -11.74
C LEU A 212 15.50 -56.65 -12.80
N LEU A 213 14.78 -57.07 -13.85
CA LEU A 213 14.25 -56.18 -14.88
C LEU A 213 13.24 -55.18 -14.31
N SER A 214 12.39 -55.63 -13.39
CA SER A 214 11.43 -54.77 -12.70
C SER A 214 12.13 -53.74 -11.81
N LEU A 215 13.15 -54.16 -11.05
CA LEU A 215 13.94 -53.29 -10.17
C LEU A 215 14.74 -52.23 -10.96
N VAL A 216 15.43 -52.63 -12.03
CA VAL A 216 16.16 -51.70 -12.91
C VAL A 216 15.22 -50.71 -13.57
N SER A 217 14.04 -51.16 -14.01
CA SER A 217 13.00 -50.30 -14.59
C SER A 217 12.46 -49.31 -13.56
N ALA A 218 12.14 -49.77 -12.33
CA ALA A 218 11.66 -48.93 -11.24
C ALA A 218 12.67 -47.84 -10.85
N ILE A 219 13.96 -48.20 -10.67
CA ILE A 219 15.03 -47.24 -10.34
C ILE A 219 15.21 -46.23 -11.47
N THR A 220 15.13 -46.66 -12.73
CA THR A 220 15.28 -45.78 -13.90
C THR A 220 14.12 -44.79 -14.00
N ILE A 221 12.87 -45.27 -13.84
CA ILE A 221 11.66 -44.44 -13.89
C ILE A 221 11.64 -43.46 -12.71
N SER A 222 11.91 -43.93 -11.49
CA SER A 222 12.03 -43.10 -10.28
C SER A 222 13.05 -41.96 -10.50
N ARG A 223 14.27 -42.27 -10.94
CA ARG A 223 15.29 -41.25 -11.24
C ARG A 223 14.87 -40.28 -12.36
N SER A 224 14.09 -40.74 -13.34
CA SER A 224 13.56 -39.90 -14.43
C SER A 224 12.45 -38.93 -14.01
N ILE A 225 11.89 -39.10 -12.80
CA ILE A 225 10.84 -38.26 -12.23
C ILE A 225 11.41 -37.39 -11.10
N SER A 226 12.07 -38.01 -10.10
CA SER A 226 12.52 -37.31 -8.90
C SER A 226 13.64 -36.30 -9.15
N ARG A 227 14.58 -36.57 -10.09
CA ARG A 227 15.70 -35.64 -10.36
C ARG A 227 15.24 -34.31 -10.97
N PRO A 228 14.45 -34.29 -12.08
CA PRO A 228 13.95 -33.03 -12.64
C PRO A 228 13.05 -32.24 -11.68
N ILE A 229 12.23 -32.91 -10.86
CA ILE A 229 11.42 -32.24 -9.84
C ILE A 229 12.30 -31.54 -8.80
N LEU A 230 13.33 -32.22 -8.28
CA LEU A 230 14.23 -31.64 -7.27
C LEU A 230 15.06 -30.48 -7.86
N GLN A 231 15.50 -30.58 -9.12
CA GLN A 231 16.12 -29.46 -9.84
C GLN A 231 15.17 -28.26 -9.98
N LEU A 232 13.90 -28.49 -10.33
CA LEU A 232 12.88 -27.45 -10.43
C LEU A 232 12.62 -26.76 -9.08
N THR A 233 12.56 -27.53 -7.98
CA THR A 233 12.45 -26.99 -6.61
C THR A 233 13.64 -26.09 -6.28
N ASN A 234 14.88 -26.54 -6.53
CA ASN A 234 16.08 -25.74 -6.28
C ASN A 234 16.10 -24.45 -7.12
N SER A 235 15.64 -24.49 -8.38
CA SER A 235 15.48 -23.29 -9.20
C SER A 235 14.44 -22.33 -8.60
N ALA A 236 13.33 -22.84 -8.07
CA ALA A 236 12.31 -22.04 -7.39
C ALA A 236 12.82 -21.40 -6.09
N GLU A 237 13.60 -22.12 -5.28
CA GLU A 237 14.24 -21.55 -4.08
C GLU A 237 15.19 -20.39 -4.42
N GLN A 238 15.99 -20.51 -5.49
CA GLN A 238 16.86 -19.42 -5.94
C GLN A 238 16.09 -18.19 -6.44
N ILE A 239 14.98 -18.40 -7.15
CA ILE A 239 14.07 -17.34 -7.62
C ILE A 239 13.39 -16.63 -6.43
N ILE A 240 12.94 -17.39 -5.43
CA ILE A 240 12.40 -16.84 -4.16
C ILE A 240 13.49 -16.07 -3.40
N GLY A 241 14.74 -16.53 -3.45
CA GLY A 241 15.92 -15.81 -2.93
C GLY A 241 16.35 -14.59 -3.75
N GLY A 242 15.57 -14.16 -4.75
CA GLY A 242 15.79 -12.95 -5.55
C GLY A 242 16.59 -13.16 -6.84
N ASN A 243 17.13 -14.35 -7.12
CA ASN A 243 17.85 -14.62 -8.35
C ASN A 243 16.91 -15.00 -9.51
N LEU A 244 16.31 -13.99 -10.13
CA LEU A 244 15.41 -14.16 -11.29
C LEU A 244 16.12 -14.50 -12.61
N GLN A 245 17.45 -14.66 -12.62
CA GLN A 245 18.19 -15.13 -13.80
C GLN A 245 18.34 -16.65 -13.82
N THR A 246 18.08 -17.35 -12.71
CA THR A 246 18.03 -18.81 -12.67
C THR A 246 16.90 -19.33 -13.54
N GLN A 247 17.20 -20.32 -14.39
CA GLN A 247 16.23 -21.04 -15.21
C GLN A 247 16.18 -22.51 -14.79
N ALA A 248 14.98 -23.08 -14.76
CA ALA A 248 14.80 -24.52 -14.59
C ALA A 248 15.20 -25.26 -15.88
N VAL A 249 15.97 -26.34 -15.74
CA VAL A 249 16.47 -27.12 -16.88
C VAL A 249 15.35 -27.96 -17.49
N VAL A 250 15.04 -27.73 -18.77
CA VAL A 250 14.00 -28.47 -19.50
C VAL A 250 14.61 -29.72 -20.16
N GLU A 251 14.73 -30.79 -19.37
CA GLU A 251 15.41 -32.04 -19.79
C GLU A 251 14.56 -33.05 -20.57
N SER A 252 13.23 -32.90 -20.56
CA SER A 252 12.24 -33.85 -21.11
C SER A 252 11.13 -33.13 -21.90
N LYS A 253 10.37 -33.88 -22.69
CA LYS A 253 9.16 -33.41 -23.40
C LYS A 253 7.84 -33.87 -22.76
N ASP A 254 7.91 -34.38 -21.52
CA ASP A 254 6.76 -34.88 -20.75
C ASP A 254 6.13 -33.76 -19.89
N GLU A 255 5.26 -34.14 -18.95
CA GLU A 255 4.59 -33.18 -18.06
C GLU A 255 5.58 -32.36 -17.22
N ILE A 256 6.72 -32.93 -16.83
CA ILE A 256 7.73 -32.24 -16.01
C ILE A 256 8.49 -31.22 -16.85
N GLY A 257 8.84 -31.57 -18.09
CA GLY A 257 9.44 -30.63 -19.04
C GLY A 257 8.50 -29.46 -19.37
N LYS A 258 7.20 -29.74 -19.55
CA LYS A 258 6.20 -28.68 -19.75
C LYS A 258 6.04 -27.79 -18.52
N LEU A 259 6.09 -28.36 -17.31
CA LEU A 259 6.06 -27.60 -16.07
C LEU A 259 7.29 -26.69 -15.94
N ALA A 260 8.49 -27.21 -16.20
CA ALA A 260 9.73 -26.43 -16.17
C ALA A 260 9.73 -25.28 -17.20
N SER A 261 9.22 -25.51 -18.40
CA SER A 261 9.02 -24.44 -19.40
C SER A 261 8.03 -23.38 -18.92
N SER A 262 6.88 -23.79 -18.39
CA SER A 262 5.84 -22.86 -17.90
C SER A 262 6.32 -22.05 -16.70
N PHE A 263 7.18 -22.65 -15.87
CA PHE A 263 7.86 -22.00 -14.76
C PHE A 263 8.86 -20.95 -15.25
N ASN A 264 9.68 -21.26 -16.26
CA ASN A 264 10.59 -20.29 -16.87
C ASN A 264 9.84 -19.10 -17.52
N ASP A 265 8.70 -19.36 -18.17
CA ASP A 265 7.83 -18.31 -18.72
C ASP A 265 7.28 -17.38 -17.62
N MET A 266 6.88 -17.95 -16.48
CA MET A 266 6.44 -17.18 -15.31
C MET A 266 7.57 -16.31 -14.74
N THR A 267 8.76 -16.87 -14.55
CA THR A 267 9.93 -16.13 -14.05
C THR A 267 10.33 -15.00 -14.99
N SER A 268 10.32 -15.23 -16.32
CA SER A 268 10.62 -14.15 -17.26
C SER A 268 9.55 -13.05 -17.27
N ARG A 269 8.27 -13.39 -17.08
CA ARG A 269 7.20 -12.38 -16.91
C ARG A 269 7.40 -11.56 -15.64
N LEU A 270 7.72 -12.21 -14.52
CA LEU A 270 7.99 -11.55 -13.24
C LEU A 270 9.19 -10.60 -13.33
N ARG A 271 10.29 -11.05 -13.91
CA ARG A 271 11.49 -10.24 -14.17
C ARG A 271 11.17 -9.00 -15.03
N ASN A 272 10.39 -9.16 -16.09
CA ASN A 272 10.00 -8.05 -16.96
C ASN A 272 9.05 -7.07 -16.25
N LEU A 273 8.14 -7.56 -15.39
CA LEU A 273 7.27 -6.71 -14.58
C LEU A 273 8.05 -5.90 -13.55
N ILE A 274 9.06 -6.48 -12.91
CA ILE A 274 9.92 -5.77 -11.96
C ILE A 274 10.72 -4.67 -12.69
N ALA A 275 11.32 -4.96 -13.85
CA ALA A 275 12.05 -3.96 -14.63
C ALA A 275 11.16 -2.79 -15.12
N ASP A 276 9.94 -3.09 -15.61
CA ASP A 276 8.96 -2.05 -15.99
C ASP A 276 8.50 -1.24 -14.77
N PHE A 277 8.30 -1.88 -13.62
CA PHE A 277 7.94 -1.20 -12.38
C PHE A 277 9.06 -0.29 -11.85
N GLU A 278 10.31 -0.75 -11.83
CA GLU A 278 11.49 0.05 -11.45
C GLU A 278 11.64 1.29 -12.34
N SER A 279 11.48 1.15 -13.67
CA SER A 279 11.48 2.29 -14.60
C SER A 279 10.39 3.30 -14.25
N ARG A 280 9.15 2.85 -14.06
CA ARG A 280 8.02 3.74 -13.72
C ARG A 280 8.19 4.41 -12.37
N VAL A 281 8.80 3.75 -11.39
CA VAL A 281 9.10 4.33 -10.08
C VAL A 281 10.15 5.43 -10.22
N LEU A 282 11.21 5.22 -11.00
CA LEU A 282 12.22 6.25 -11.31
C LEU A 282 11.59 7.47 -12.00
N ASP A 283 10.86 7.25 -13.11
CA ASP A 283 10.20 8.32 -13.87
C ASP A 283 9.20 9.11 -13.00
N ARG A 284 8.42 8.41 -12.18
CA ARG A 284 7.45 9.05 -11.28
C ARG A 284 8.11 9.82 -10.15
N THR A 285 9.23 9.34 -9.62
CA THR A 285 9.99 10.03 -8.57
C THR A 285 10.55 11.35 -9.11
N GLN A 286 11.22 11.32 -10.27
CA GLN A 286 11.74 12.53 -10.91
C GLN A 286 10.63 13.55 -11.25
N SER A 287 9.46 13.06 -11.70
CA SER A 287 8.28 13.91 -11.95
C SER A 287 7.74 14.57 -10.67
N LEU A 288 7.70 13.84 -9.55
CA LEU A 288 7.26 14.37 -8.26
C LEU A 288 8.26 15.38 -7.67
N ASP A 289 9.56 15.14 -7.80
CA ASP A 289 10.60 16.06 -7.32
C ASP A 289 10.55 17.40 -8.06
N LYS A 290 10.39 17.39 -9.39
CA LYS A 290 10.18 18.61 -10.18
C LYS A 290 8.94 19.38 -9.72
N ARG A 291 7.81 18.68 -9.53
CA ARG A 291 6.55 19.28 -9.09
C ARG A 291 6.65 19.87 -7.68
N ASN A 292 7.35 19.19 -6.76
CA ASN A 292 7.63 19.70 -5.43
C ASN A 292 8.49 20.97 -5.46
N ALA A 293 9.54 21.00 -6.28
CA ALA A 293 10.39 22.18 -6.43
C ALA A 293 9.62 23.40 -6.97
N GLN A 294 8.74 23.21 -7.97
CA GLN A 294 7.86 24.25 -8.49
C GLN A 294 6.88 24.76 -7.41
N LEU A 295 6.22 23.87 -6.66
CA LEU A 295 5.31 24.26 -5.57
C LEU A 295 6.02 24.99 -4.44
N GLN A 296 7.25 24.60 -4.10
CA GLN A 296 8.08 25.32 -3.13
C GLN A 296 8.43 26.73 -3.62
N ALA A 297 8.80 26.90 -4.89
CA ALA A 297 9.06 28.23 -5.45
C ALA A 297 7.83 29.15 -5.37
N VAL A 298 6.62 28.64 -5.67
CA VAL A 298 5.36 29.40 -5.50
C VAL A 298 5.13 29.80 -4.04
N ALA A 299 5.34 28.89 -3.10
CA ALA A 299 5.18 29.16 -1.66
C ALA A 299 6.23 30.14 -1.11
N ASP A 300 7.43 30.20 -1.69
CA ASP A 300 8.48 31.18 -1.34
C ASP A 300 8.13 32.57 -1.87
N VAL A 301 7.74 32.68 -3.15
CA VAL A 301 7.30 33.95 -3.75
C VAL A 301 6.07 34.50 -3.02
N GLY A 302 5.06 33.67 -2.78
CA GLY A 302 3.85 34.05 -2.04
C GLY A 302 4.14 34.53 -0.61
N ARG A 303 5.07 33.90 0.11
CA ARG A 303 5.49 34.38 1.44
C ARG A 303 6.21 35.72 1.35
N SER A 304 7.14 35.88 0.40
CA SER A 304 7.88 37.15 0.24
C SER A 304 6.97 38.31 -0.16
N ILE A 305 5.89 38.06 -0.90
CA ILE A 305 4.87 39.05 -1.25
C ILE A 305 4.19 39.65 0.01
N THR A 306 4.07 38.89 1.10
CA THR A 306 3.35 39.35 2.32
C THR A 306 4.17 40.20 3.30
N SER A 307 5.50 40.30 3.14
CA SER A 307 6.38 40.94 4.15
C SER A 307 6.63 42.44 3.92
N TYR A 308 6.27 42.99 2.76
CA TYR A 308 6.55 44.38 2.40
C TYR A 308 5.45 45.34 2.85
N ARG A 309 5.85 46.41 3.55
CA ARG A 309 4.93 47.50 3.95
C ARG A 309 4.73 48.57 2.88
N ASN A 310 5.70 48.73 1.98
CA ASN A 310 5.65 49.69 0.88
C ASN A 310 5.25 48.97 -0.40
N LEU A 311 4.23 49.49 -1.08
CA LEU A 311 3.71 48.96 -2.34
C LEU A 311 4.78 48.93 -3.45
N LEU A 312 5.61 49.97 -3.58
CA LEU A 312 6.61 50.01 -4.66
C LEU A 312 7.69 48.93 -4.47
N ASP A 313 8.19 48.78 -3.25
CA ASP A 313 9.20 47.77 -2.90
C ASP A 313 8.64 46.35 -3.10
N LEU A 314 7.37 46.13 -2.71
CA LEU A 314 6.63 44.88 -2.94
C LEU A 314 6.59 44.52 -4.43
N LEU A 315 6.10 45.46 -5.25
CA LEU A 315 5.91 45.24 -6.69
C LEU A 315 7.24 44.97 -7.37
N GLN A 316 8.26 45.78 -7.09
CA GLN A 316 9.58 45.63 -7.69
C GLN A 316 10.22 44.29 -7.32
N GLN A 317 10.23 43.92 -6.03
CA GLN A 317 10.77 42.63 -5.61
C GLN A 317 9.99 41.46 -6.21
N THR A 318 8.66 41.57 -6.35
CA THR A 318 7.85 40.52 -6.98
C THR A 318 8.26 40.27 -8.42
N THR A 319 8.46 41.33 -9.22
CA THR A 319 8.96 41.16 -10.61
C THR A 319 10.33 40.50 -10.67
N TYR A 320 11.24 40.81 -9.73
CA TYR A 320 12.55 40.18 -9.66
C TYR A 320 12.47 38.70 -9.26
N LEU A 321 11.67 38.35 -8.25
CA LEU A 321 11.55 36.98 -7.76
C LEU A 321 10.90 36.03 -8.78
N ILE A 322 9.88 36.48 -9.52
CA ILE A 322 9.28 35.66 -10.58
C ILE A 322 10.30 35.46 -11.73
N HIS A 323 11.11 36.47 -12.04
CA HIS A 323 12.17 36.35 -13.05
C HIS A 323 13.26 35.36 -12.61
N GLU A 324 13.77 35.48 -11.39
CA GLU A 324 14.82 34.61 -10.84
C GLU A 324 14.37 33.14 -10.73
N ARG A 325 13.10 32.90 -10.35
CA ARG A 325 12.58 31.54 -10.11
C ARG A 325 12.07 30.84 -11.37
N PHE A 326 11.55 31.57 -12.35
CA PHE A 326 10.91 30.99 -13.54
C PHE A 326 11.62 31.33 -14.87
N GLY A 327 12.63 32.21 -14.87
CA GLY A 327 13.48 32.49 -16.02
C GLY A 327 12.87 33.36 -17.12
N TYR A 328 11.67 33.92 -16.93
CA TYR A 328 11.00 34.75 -17.93
C TYR A 328 11.77 36.04 -18.25
N TYR A 329 11.77 36.43 -19.52
CA TYR A 329 12.54 37.55 -20.07
C TYR A 329 12.13 38.91 -19.48
N HIS A 330 10.83 39.22 -19.55
CA HIS A 330 10.26 40.43 -18.98
C HIS A 330 9.11 40.08 -18.06
N ILE A 331 9.04 40.80 -16.94
CA ILE A 331 7.92 40.77 -16.01
C ILE A 331 7.61 42.22 -15.66
N GLY A 332 6.37 42.64 -15.94
CA GLY A 332 5.84 43.96 -15.66
C GLY A 332 4.61 43.87 -14.77
N ILE A 333 4.46 44.81 -13.83
CA ILE A 333 3.20 44.96 -13.10
C ILE A 333 2.61 46.32 -13.44
N PHE A 334 1.42 46.29 -14.03
CA PHE A 334 0.62 47.46 -14.36
C PHE A 334 -0.46 47.63 -13.30
N LEU A 335 -0.62 48.84 -12.77
CA LEU A 335 -1.75 49.22 -11.91
C LEU A 335 -2.69 50.17 -12.65
N LEU A 336 -3.98 50.13 -12.31
CA LEU A 336 -4.95 51.11 -12.80
C LEU A 336 -4.73 52.49 -12.18
N ASP A 337 -4.94 53.54 -12.99
CA ASP A 337 -5.08 54.90 -12.50
C ASP A 337 -6.41 55.11 -11.75
N ASP A 338 -6.52 56.20 -10.98
CA ASP A 338 -7.71 56.51 -10.17
C ASP A 338 -9.01 56.57 -10.99
N ARG A 339 -8.93 56.86 -12.29
CA ARG A 339 -10.08 56.94 -13.20
C ARG A 339 -10.37 55.62 -13.94
N LYS A 340 -9.53 54.60 -13.78
CA LYS A 340 -9.59 53.29 -14.46
C LYS A 340 -9.57 53.38 -15.99
N GLN A 341 -8.89 54.40 -16.53
CA GLN A 341 -8.74 54.65 -17.96
C GLN A 341 -7.40 54.12 -18.50
N TYR A 342 -6.38 54.09 -17.65
CA TYR A 342 -5.02 53.70 -18.03
C TYR A 342 -4.43 52.68 -17.05
N ALA A 343 -3.74 51.70 -17.63
CA ALA A 343 -2.88 50.76 -16.92
C ALA A 343 -1.44 51.31 -16.96
N ILE A 344 -0.90 51.69 -15.81
CA ILE A 344 0.41 52.34 -15.65
C ILE A 344 1.42 51.30 -15.17
N LEU A 345 2.51 51.12 -15.91
CA LEU A 345 3.61 50.26 -15.49
C LEU A 345 4.21 50.83 -14.19
N THR A 346 4.13 50.04 -13.12
CA THR A 346 4.52 50.46 -11.76
C THR A 346 5.76 49.72 -11.26
N ALA A 347 6.01 48.49 -11.75
CA ALA A 347 7.25 47.77 -11.52
C ALA A 347 7.65 46.89 -12.71
N ALA A 348 8.94 46.64 -12.88
CA ALA A 348 9.49 45.70 -13.86
C ALA A 348 10.90 45.20 -13.47
N ASN A 349 11.26 44.00 -13.93
CA ASN A 349 12.59 43.39 -13.70
C ASN A 349 13.66 43.86 -14.72
N SER A 350 13.28 43.88 -16.01
CA SER A 350 14.21 43.97 -17.14
C SER A 350 14.72 45.39 -17.41
N GLU A 351 15.78 45.50 -18.22
CA GLU A 351 16.29 46.80 -18.67
C GLU A 351 15.28 47.58 -19.53
N GLY A 352 14.56 46.91 -20.44
CA GLY A 352 13.46 47.53 -21.19
C GLY A 352 12.36 48.05 -20.29
N GLY A 353 11.96 47.24 -19.30
CA GLY A 353 11.06 47.64 -18.22
C GLY A 353 11.51 48.88 -17.45
N ARG A 354 12.82 49.03 -17.18
CA ARG A 354 13.38 50.21 -16.52
C ARG A 354 13.17 51.48 -17.36
N ARG A 355 13.46 51.44 -18.67
CA ARG A 355 13.19 52.56 -19.59
C ARG A 355 11.70 52.89 -19.67
N MET A 356 10.83 51.87 -19.64
CA MET A 356 9.38 52.04 -19.58
C MET A 356 8.91 52.73 -18.29
N LEU A 357 9.49 52.40 -17.13
CA LEU A 357 9.20 53.04 -15.85
C LEU A 357 9.64 54.52 -15.85
N GLU A 358 10.84 54.82 -16.34
CA GLU A 358 11.38 56.19 -16.43
C GLU A 358 10.48 57.11 -17.27
N ARG A 359 9.91 56.59 -18.38
CA ARG A 359 8.95 57.32 -19.23
C ARG A 359 7.49 57.24 -18.77
N LYS A 360 7.22 56.67 -17.58
CA LYS A 360 5.87 56.43 -17.02
C LYS A 360 4.93 55.77 -18.03
N HIS A 361 5.37 54.65 -18.59
CA HIS A 361 4.63 53.96 -19.63
C HIS A 361 3.21 53.57 -19.17
N GLN A 362 2.22 53.96 -19.96
CA GLN A 362 0.81 53.74 -19.72
C GLN A 362 0.13 53.17 -20.97
N LEU A 363 -0.80 52.24 -20.77
CA LEU A 363 -1.61 51.60 -21.80
C LEU A 363 -3.08 51.94 -21.56
N LYS A 364 -3.86 52.21 -22.61
CA LYS A 364 -5.29 52.51 -22.44
C LYS A 364 -6.09 51.21 -22.29
N VAL A 365 -6.93 51.15 -21.27
CA VAL A 365 -7.75 49.96 -20.97
C VAL A 365 -8.70 49.64 -22.12
N GLY A 366 -8.89 48.36 -22.44
CA GLY A 366 -9.78 47.85 -23.51
C GLY A 366 -9.30 48.10 -24.95
N GLU A 367 -8.52 49.16 -25.20
CA GLU A 367 -8.07 49.55 -26.54
C GLU A 367 -6.64 49.14 -26.88
N THR A 368 -5.78 48.83 -25.89
CA THR A 368 -4.32 48.75 -26.09
C THR A 368 -3.66 47.56 -25.39
N GLY A 369 -3.03 46.68 -26.17
CA GLY A 369 -2.19 45.59 -25.66
C GLY A 369 -2.95 44.37 -25.15
N ILE A 370 -2.23 43.27 -24.90
CA ILE A 370 -2.77 42.11 -24.19
C ILE A 370 -3.11 42.52 -22.75
N VAL A 371 -2.23 43.29 -22.10
CA VAL A 371 -2.47 43.94 -20.79
C VAL A 371 -3.80 44.71 -20.74
N GLY A 372 -4.08 45.60 -21.70
CA GLY A 372 -5.33 46.39 -21.70
C GLY A 372 -6.60 45.54 -21.92
N TYR A 373 -6.50 44.47 -22.70
CA TYR A 373 -7.56 43.47 -22.85
C TYR A 373 -7.82 42.71 -21.53
N VAL A 374 -6.75 42.26 -20.86
CA VAL A 374 -6.85 41.50 -19.60
C VAL A 374 -7.51 42.32 -18.50
N ILE A 375 -7.25 43.63 -18.48
CA ILE A 375 -7.84 44.57 -17.53
C ILE A 375 -9.32 44.86 -17.82
N GLU A 376 -9.69 45.01 -19.09
CA GLU A 376 -11.09 45.25 -19.50
C GLU A 376 -11.99 44.04 -19.19
N TYR A 377 -11.53 42.82 -19.52
CA TYR A 377 -12.35 41.61 -19.42
C TYR A 377 -12.13 40.80 -18.13
N ALA A 378 -11.18 41.20 -17.27
CA ALA A 378 -10.75 40.47 -16.08
C ALA A 378 -10.45 38.98 -16.34
N LYS A 379 -9.85 38.68 -17.50
CA LYS A 379 -9.53 37.32 -17.96
C LYS A 379 -8.10 37.26 -18.46
N ALA A 380 -7.36 36.24 -18.04
CA ALA A 380 -6.02 35.97 -18.55
C ALA A 380 -6.02 35.81 -20.08
N ARG A 381 -4.94 36.25 -20.72
CA ARG A 381 -4.72 36.10 -22.16
C ARG A 381 -3.26 35.72 -22.42
N ILE A 382 -3.07 34.73 -23.28
CA ILE A 382 -1.77 34.22 -23.71
C ILE A 382 -1.69 34.41 -25.23
N ALA A 383 -0.60 35.02 -25.72
CA ALA A 383 -0.22 35.03 -27.12
C ALA A 383 1.03 34.15 -27.29
N LEU A 384 0.85 33.02 -27.97
CA LEU A 384 1.89 31.99 -28.10
C LEU A 384 2.96 32.31 -29.16
N ASP A 385 2.67 33.23 -30.08
CA ASP A 385 3.59 33.77 -31.09
C ASP A 385 3.12 35.19 -31.47
N VAL A 386 3.67 36.21 -30.79
CA VAL A 386 3.18 37.61 -30.90
C VAL A 386 3.24 38.15 -32.34
N GLY A 387 4.13 37.63 -33.18
CA GLY A 387 4.25 38.02 -34.59
C GLY A 387 3.12 37.50 -35.49
N LYS A 388 2.37 36.47 -35.06
CA LYS A 388 1.22 35.92 -35.81
C LYS A 388 -0.12 36.35 -35.22
N ASP A 389 -0.19 36.54 -33.91
CA ASP A 389 -1.41 36.91 -33.17
C ASP A 389 -1.66 38.43 -33.23
N ALA A 390 -1.55 38.98 -34.44
CA ALA A 390 -1.32 40.39 -34.74
C ALA A 390 -2.54 41.28 -34.45
N VAL A 391 -2.75 41.58 -33.16
CA VAL A 391 -3.70 42.60 -32.70
C VAL A 391 -2.98 43.79 -32.04
N TYR A 392 -1.82 43.63 -31.37
CA TYR A 392 -1.20 44.79 -30.69
C TYR A 392 0.32 44.76 -30.42
N PHE A 393 0.96 45.91 -30.71
CA PHE A 393 2.30 46.44 -30.39
C PHE A 393 3.57 45.57 -30.48
N ASP A 394 4.45 45.96 -31.40
CA ASP A 394 5.89 45.76 -31.32
C ASP A 394 6.47 46.83 -30.34
N ASN A 395 6.89 46.41 -29.16
CA ASN A 395 7.41 47.33 -28.14
C ASN A 395 8.93 47.49 -28.31
N PRO A 396 9.43 48.68 -28.74
CA PRO A 396 10.86 48.86 -29.00
C PRO A 396 11.74 48.74 -27.74
N ASP A 397 11.16 48.77 -26.54
CA ASP A 397 11.87 48.49 -25.30
C ASP A 397 12.10 46.98 -25.06
N LEU A 398 11.32 46.10 -25.69
CA LEU A 398 11.31 44.63 -25.51
C LEU A 398 11.33 43.87 -26.86
N PRO A 399 12.33 44.10 -27.74
CA PRO A 399 12.33 43.59 -29.12
C PRO A 399 12.48 42.06 -29.26
N GLU A 400 12.91 41.37 -28.19
CA GLU A 400 13.13 39.92 -28.20
C GLU A 400 11.89 39.10 -27.81
N THR A 401 10.76 39.74 -27.48
CA THR A 401 9.57 39.03 -27.03
C THR A 401 8.94 38.19 -28.16
N ARG A 402 8.78 36.89 -27.90
CA ARG A 402 8.18 35.91 -28.83
C ARG A 402 6.90 35.27 -28.32
N SER A 403 6.66 35.27 -27.01
CA SER A 403 5.34 35.00 -26.42
C SER A 403 5.09 35.87 -25.19
N GLU A 404 3.82 36.19 -24.94
CA GLU A 404 3.35 37.07 -23.86
C GLU A 404 2.14 36.44 -23.17
N MET A 405 2.12 36.50 -21.85
CA MET A 405 0.99 36.12 -20.99
C MET A 405 0.71 37.26 -20.03
N ALA A 406 -0.50 37.82 -20.10
CA ALA A 406 -0.97 38.79 -19.12
C ALA A 406 -2.12 38.22 -18.28
N LEU A 407 -2.08 38.55 -16.98
CA LEU A 407 -2.88 37.96 -15.91
C LEU A 407 -3.56 39.06 -15.09
N PRO A 408 -4.87 38.97 -14.82
CA PRO A 408 -5.61 40.04 -14.15
C PRO A 408 -5.32 40.04 -12.65
N LEU A 409 -4.95 41.20 -12.10
CA LEU A 409 -4.76 41.38 -10.66
C LEU A 409 -6.10 41.76 -10.02
N VAL A 410 -6.85 40.77 -9.55
CA VAL A 410 -8.20 40.95 -8.99
C VAL A 410 -8.22 40.61 -7.50
N ALA A 411 -8.71 41.52 -6.67
CA ALA A 411 -8.92 41.29 -5.24
C ALA A 411 -10.25 41.92 -4.78
N GLY A 412 -11.00 41.20 -3.94
CA GLY A 412 -12.32 41.66 -3.45
C GLY A 412 -13.34 41.94 -4.57
N GLY A 413 -13.22 41.28 -5.72
CA GLY A 413 -14.07 41.52 -6.90
C GLY A 413 -13.73 42.79 -7.69
N GLN A 414 -12.64 43.50 -7.35
CA GLN A 414 -12.15 44.64 -8.10
C GLN A 414 -10.86 44.30 -8.83
N ILE A 415 -10.77 44.67 -10.11
CA ILE A 415 -9.51 44.66 -10.84
C ILE A 415 -8.65 45.86 -10.41
N LEU A 416 -7.41 45.57 -10.04
CA LEU A 416 -6.39 46.52 -9.58
C LEU A 416 -5.38 46.84 -10.69
N GLY A 417 -5.25 45.94 -11.67
CA GLY A 417 -4.21 46.00 -12.70
C GLY A 417 -3.99 44.65 -13.39
N ALA A 418 -2.80 44.45 -13.93
CA ALA A 418 -2.38 43.18 -14.53
C ALA A 418 -0.89 42.89 -14.26
N LEU A 419 -0.57 41.61 -14.16
CA LEU A 419 0.78 41.06 -14.24
C LEU A 419 1.04 40.67 -15.70
N ASP A 420 2.08 41.24 -16.30
CA ASP A 420 2.57 40.93 -17.64
C ASP A 420 3.84 40.06 -17.53
N VAL A 421 3.90 38.99 -18.31
CA VAL A 421 5.00 38.02 -18.33
C VAL A 421 5.32 37.71 -19.79
N GLN A 422 6.58 37.91 -20.19
CA GLN A 422 7.01 37.74 -21.59
C GLN A 422 8.23 36.83 -21.67
N SER A 423 8.34 36.09 -22.77
CA SER A 423 9.44 35.16 -23.05
C SER A 423 10.06 35.41 -24.43
N THR A 424 11.36 35.17 -24.56
CA THR A 424 12.07 35.14 -25.84
C THR A 424 11.85 33.85 -26.63
N GLU A 425 11.13 32.86 -26.06
CA GLU A 425 10.72 31.64 -26.75
C GLU A 425 9.26 31.75 -27.22
N SER A 426 8.94 31.14 -28.37
CA SER A 426 7.55 30.96 -28.81
C SER A 426 6.91 29.77 -28.08
N GLN A 427 5.63 29.85 -27.71
CA GLN A 427 4.92 28.81 -26.95
C GLN A 427 5.54 28.50 -25.57
N ALA A 428 6.13 29.51 -24.90
CA ALA A 428 6.84 29.33 -23.64
C ALA A 428 5.94 29.00 -22.43
N PHE A 429 4.63 29.23 -22.53
CA PHE A 429 3.68 29.05 -21.43
C PHE A 429 2.91 27.74 -21.60
N SER A 430 3.19 26.74 -20.75
CA SER A 430 2.35 25.55 -20.66
C SER A 430 1.07 25.82 -19.84
N ASP A 431 0.12 24.88 -19.85
CA ASP A 431 -1.06 24.91 -18.97
C ASP A 431 -0.65 24.95 -17.48
N GLU A 432 0.48 24.31 -17.13
CA GLU A 432 1.01 24.26 -15.78
C GLU A 432 1.63 25.59 -15.36
N ASP A 433 2.43 26.21 -16.23
CA ASP A 433 2.99 27.54 -15.99
C ASP A 433 1.90 28.60 -15.88
N SER A 434 0.89 28.50 -16.74
CA SER A 434 -0.28 29.38 -16.74
C SER A 434 -1.04 29.31 -15.41
N ALA A 435 -1.26 28.10 -14.88
CA ALA A 435 -1.90 27.90 -13.58
C ALA A 435 -1.04 28.42 -12.41
N ILE A 436 0.29 28.23 -12.47
CA ILE A 436 1.21 28.73 -11.46
C ILE A 436 1.24 30.27 -11.45
N LEU A 437 1.39 30.91 -12.60
CA LEU A 437 1.42 32.36 -12.72
C LEU A 437 0.08 33.01 -12.33
N GLN A 438 -1.05 32.36 -12.64
CA GLN A 438 -2.38 32.78 -12.19
C GLN A 438 -2.49 32.81 -10.65
N ILE A 439 -1.99 31.79 -9.95
CA ILE A 439 -1.95 31.77 -8.48
C ILE A 439 -1.08 32.92 -7.93
N LEU A 440 0.07 33.18 -8.56
CA LEU A 440 0.96 34.29 -8.16
C LEU A 440 0.31 35.67 -8.39
N ALA A 441 -0.43 35.84 -9.49
CA ALA A 441 -1.20 37.05 -9.77
C ALA A 441 -2.30 37.29 -8.73
N GLU A 442 -3.02 36.24 -8.31
CA GLU A 442 -4.03 36.33 -7.25
C GLU A 442 -3.44 36.71 -5.89
N GLN A 443 -2.33 36.08 -5.48
CA GLN A 443 -1.62 36.45 -4.24
C GLN A 443 -1.10 37.88 -4.28
N LEU A 444 -0.53 38.30 -5.42
CA LEU A 444 -0.06 39.66 -5.64
C LEU A 444 -1.21 40.68 -5.57
N ALA A 445 -2.37 40.40 -6.16
CA ALA A 445 -3.54 41.27 -6.08
C ALA A 445 -4.03 41.47 -4.64
N ILE A 446 -4.07 40.41 -3.83
CA ILE A 446 -4.41 40.48 -2.41
C ILE A 446 -3.40 41.35 -1.65
N ALA A 447 -2.10 41.19 -1.92
CA ALA A 447 -1.06 41.97 -1.26
C ALA A 447 -1.10 43.47 -1.66
N ILE A 448 -1.37 43.78 -2.93
CA ILE A 448 -1.60 45.16 -3.39
C ILE A 448 -2.80 45.77 -2.67
N GLN A 449 -3.92 45.04 -2.57
CA GLN A 449 -5.10 45.49 -1.83
C GLN A 449 -4.77 45.77 -0.35
N ASN A 450 -4.02 44.89 0.31
CA ASN A 450 -3.61 45.06 1.71
C ASN A 450 -2.68 46.28 1.89
N ALA A 451 -1.70 46.48 1.01
CA ALA A 451 -0.79 47.64 1.07
C ALA A 451 -1.54 48.97 0.84
N ASN A 452 -2.49 49.00 -0.10
CA ASN A 452 -3.36 50.15 -0.33
C ASN A 452 -4.26 50.44 0.88
N LEU A 453 -4.91 49.43 1.45
CA LEU A 453 -5.75 49.57 2.65
C LEU A 453 -4.93 50.09 3.85
N PHE A 454 -3.71 49.59 4.05
CA PHE A 454 -2.83 50.05 5.11
C PHE A 454 -2.45 51.54 4.95
N THR A 455 -2.07 51.94 3.73
CA THR A 455 -1.74 53.33 3.40
C THR A 455 -2.94 54.27 3.62
N GLU A 456 -4.15 53.82 3.33
CA GLU A 456 -5.38 54.60 3.52
C GLU A 456 -5.76 54.72 5.00
N ILE A 457 -5.53 53.66 5.80
CA ILE A 457 -5.71 53.69 7.26
C ILE A 457 -4.75 54.71 7.89
N GLU A 458 -3.48 54.74 7.49
CA GLU A 458 -2.50 55.73 8.02
C GLU A 458 -2.91 57.17 7.69
N LYS A 459 -3.29 57.46 6.44
CA LYS A 459 -3.81 58.78 6.03
C LYS A 459 -5.05 59.20 6.81
N THR A 460 -6.02 58.29 6.93
CA THR A 460 -7.30 58.55 7.63
C THR A 460 -7.07 58.79 9.13
N LEU A 461 -6.16 58.04 9.75
CA LEU A 461 -5.78 58.20 11.15
C LEU A 461 -5.13 59.56 11.41
N GLU A 462 -4.22 60.00 10.54
CA GLU A 462 -3.57 61.30 10.69
C GLU A 462 -4.52 62.47 10.46
N ALA A 463 -5.38 62.41 9.43
CA ALA A 463 -6.41 63.41 9.19
C ALA A 463 -7.38 63.53 10.39
N SER A 464 -7.79 62.40 10.96
CA SER A 464 -8.59 62.34 12.19
C SER A 464 -7.86 62.97 13.38
N ARG A 465 -6.57 62.65 13.57
CA ARG A 465 -5.73 63.18 14.66
C ARG A 465 -5.66 64.71 14.61
N ILE A 466 -5.45 65.28 13.43
CA ILE A 466 -5.39 66.73 13.20
C ILE A 466 -6.74 67.38 13.52
N GLY A 467 -7.85 66.87 12.94
CA GLY A 467 -9.19 67.44 13.13
C GLY A 467 -9.64 67.45 14.60
N TYR A 468 -9.37 66.39 15.37
CA TYR A 468 -9.67 66.38 16.80
C TYR A 468 -8.86 67.40 17.62
N GLY A 469 -7.62 67.69 17.22
CA GLY A 469 -6.79 68.70 17.88
C GLY A 469 -7.36 70.11 17.72
N GLU A 470 -7.83 70.45 16.51
CA GLU A 470 -8.43 71.76 16.22
C GLU A 470 -9.73 71.99 17.01
N VAL A 471 -10.62 70.99 17.06
CA VAL A 471 -11.88 71.06 17.83
C VAL A 471 -11.61 71.29 19.32
N SER A 472 -10.64 70.58 19.90
CA SER A 472 -10.26 70.77 21.30
C SER A 472 -9.70 72.18 21.54
N ARG A 473 -8.81 72.67 20.67
CA ARG A 473 -8.25 74.03 20.74
C ARG A 473 -9.33 75.10 20.66
N GLU A 474 -10.33 74.94 19.79
CA GLU A 474 -11.45 75.88 19.67
C GLU A 474 -12.31 75.89 20.95
N ALA A 475 -12.60 74.72 21.52
CA ALA A 475 -13.35 74.58 22.76
C ALA A 475 -12.63 75.21 23.96
N TRP A 476 -11.33 74.97 24.12
CA TRP A 476 -10.49 75.65 25.12
C TRP A 476 -10.48 77.16 24.92
N SER A 477 -10.36 77.64 23.68
CA SER A 477 -10.43 79.06 23.37
C SER A 477 -11.79 79.69 23.75
N LYS A 478 -12.91 78.98 23.56
CA LYS A 478 -14.25 79.42 24.03
C LYS A 478 -14.32 79.53 25.56
N ILE A 479 -13.80 78.54 26.29
CA ILE A 479 -13.81 78.53 27.77
C ILE A 479 -12.92 79.64 28.33
N LEU A 480 -11.68 79.77 27.84
CA LEU A 480 -10.71 80.77 28.32
C LEU A 480 -11.14 82.21 27.99
N ARG A 481 -11.87 82.45 26.89
CA ARG A 481 -12.51 83.75 26.61
C ARG A 481 -13.58 84.12 27.66
N ASN A 482 -14.36 83.14 28.11
CA ASN A 482 -15.45 83.36 29.07
C ASN A 482 -14.97 83.31 30.54
N GLN A 483 -13.81 82.71 30.80
CA GLN A 483 -13.15 82.63 32.11
C GLN A 483 -11.67 83.07 32.02
N PRO A 484 -11.38 84.37 31.85
CA PRO A 484 -10.03 84.88 31.53
C PRO A 484 -9.03 84.87 32.71
N ARG A 485 -9.20 83.96 33.70
CA ARG A 485 -8.42 83.93 34.95
C ARG A 485 -8.11 82.51 35.45
N VAL A 486 -7.59 81.64 34.57
CA VAL A 486 -7.08 80.32 34.95
C VAL A 486 -5.55 80.33 34.88
N GLY A 487 -4.91 80.64 36.01
CA GLY A 487 -3.45 80.71 36.13
C GLY A 487 -3.01 80.82 37.58
N PHE A 488 -2.06 79.97 37.97
CA PHE A 488 -1.54 79.87 39.34
C PHE A 488 -0.01 80.01 39.31
N ILE A 489 0.55 80.71 40.31
CA ILE A 489 2.00 80.74 40.56
C ILE A 489 2.22 80.14 41.95
N ALA A 490 3.05 79.11 42.01
CA ALA A 490 3.51 78.49 43.25
C ALA A 490 4.95 78.92 43.55
N THR A 491 5.21 79.34 44.80
CA THR A 491 6.55 79.66 45.29
C THR A 491 6.76 78.93 46.62
N PRO A 492 7.81 78.13 46.81
CA PRO A 492 8.06 77.47 48.10
C PRO A 492 8.29 78.50 49.23
N PRO A 493 7.82 78.27 50.47
CA PRO A 493 7.06 77.12 50.95
C PRO A 493 5.53 77.33 50.99
N ALA A 494 4.97 78.35 50.31
CA ALA A 494 3.54 78.68 50.39
C ALA A 494 2.96 79.23 49.08
N THR A 495 1.83 78.65 48.64
CA THR A 495 1.03 79.09 47.48
C THR A 495 -0.34 79.51 48.03
N LEU A 496 -0.89 80.70 47.75
CA LEU A 496 -1.55 81.07 46.49
C LEU A 496 -1.63 82.61 46.32
N GLN A 497 -1.26 83.12 45.15
CA GLN A 497 -1.77 84.39 44.61
C GLN A 497 -2.31 84.14 43.19
N THR A 498 -3.40 84.85 42.83
CA THR A 498 -3.93 84.84 41.45
C THR A 498 -3.10 85.77 40.57
N TYR A 499 -2.91 85.38 39.31
CA TYR A 499 -1.90 85.86 38.36
C TYR A 499 -1.78 87.40 38.14
N SER A 500 -0.55 87.84 37.82
CA SER A 500 -0.14 89.22 37.45
C SER A 500 -0.27 89.46 35.94
N GLN A 501 -0.48 90.71 35.50
CA GLN A 501 -0.87 91.04 34.11
C GLN A 501 0.18 90.80 33.00
N THR A 502 1.41 90.36 33.31
CA THR A 502 2.51 90.30 32.33
C THR A 502 2.87 88.86 31.95
N LEU A 503 2.66 88.49 30.69
CA LEU A 503 3.07 87.19 30.14
C LEU A 503 4.60 87.11 30.01
N GLU A 504 5.20 86.06 30.57
CA GLU A 504 6.66 85.86 30.56
C GLU A 504 7.14 85.38 29.18
N PRO A 505 8.22 85.94 28.59
CA PRO A 505 8.60 85.67 27.20
C PRO A 505 8.88 84.19 26.88
N THR A 506 9.45 83.43 27.81
CA THR A 506 9.71 81.99 27.62
C THR A 506 8.45 81.15 27.65
N LEU A 507 7.43 81.59 28.41
CA LEU A 507 6.13 80.96 28.50
C LEU A 507 5.32 81.20 27.21
N ALA A 508 5.36 82.44 26.70
CA ALA A 508 4.79 82.80 25.40
C ALA A 508 5.38 81.94 24.28
N LYS A 509 6.73 81.88 24.21
CA LYS A 509 7.44 81.10 23.18
C LYS A 509 7.12 79.59 23.25
N ALA A 510 7.01 79.01 24.44
CA ALA A 510 6.63 77.60 24.60
C ALA A 510 5.20 77.33 24.08
N PHE A 511 4.26 78.23 24.37
CA PHE A 511 2.89 78.15 23.86
C PHE A 511 2.80 78.33 22.33
N GLU A 512 3.54 79.27 21.76
CA GLU A 512 3.55 79.54 20.30
C GLU A 512 4.22 78.43 19.49
N THR A 513 5.35 77.90 19.98
CA THR A 513 6.10 76.84 19.27
C THR A 513 5.53 75.45 19.49
N GLY A 514 4.91 75.20 20.65
CA GLY A 514 4.52 73.84 21.06
C GLY A 514 5.71 73.00 21.54
N ASP A 515 6.89 73.60 21.76
CA ASP A 515 8.11 72.94 22.22
C ASP A 515 8.52 73.36 23.64
N LEU A 516 9.37 72.54 24.27
CA LEU A 516 9.99 72.88 25.56
C LEU A 516 11.04 73.98 25.35
N ILE A 517 10.93 75.07 26.10
CA ILE A 517 11.86 76.19 26.07
C ILE A 517 12.67 76.22 27.38
N LEU A 518 13.96 75.89 27.29
CA LEU A 518 14.95 76.20 28.34
C LEU A 518 15.39 77.67 28.17
N ALA A 519 15.33 78.44 29.24
CA ALA A 519 15.80 79.83 29.24
C ALA A 519 17.33 79.90 29.35
N SER A 520 17.92 81.03 28.94
CA SER A 520 19.36 81.27 28.99
C SER A 520 19.97 81.25 30.40
N ASP A 521 19.15 81.22 31.45
CA ASP A 521 19.60 81.08 32.84
C ASP A 521 19.83 79.61 33.26
N ASN A 522 19.46 78.63 32.43
CA ASN A 522 19.42 77.18 32.72
C ASN A 522 18.61 76.78 33.97
N LEU A 523 17.91 77.73 34.58
CA LEU A 523 17.10 77.57 35.79
C LEU A 523 15.61 77.58 35.50
N THR A 524 15.21 78.09 34.34
CA THR A 524 13.82 78.21 33.93
C THR A 524 13.53 77.29 32.74
N ILE A 525 12.65 76.30 32.91
CA ILE A 525 12.02 75.55 31.80
C ILE A 525 10.57 75.99 31.63
N SER A 526 10.14 76.15 30.38
CA SER A 526 8.75 76.42 30.01
C SER A 526 8.24 75.28 29.14
N LEU A 527 7.20 74.58 29.60
CA LEU A 527 6.61 73.43 28.94
C LEU A 527 5.22 73.77 28.41
N PRO A 528 4.89 73.43 27.16
CA PRO A 528 3.55 73.61 26.63
C PRO A 528 2.60 72.53 27.16
N ILE A 529 1.38 72.94 27.53
CA ILE A 529 0.27 72.03 27.80
C ILE A 529 -0.38 71.73 26.45
N LYS A 530 -0.25 70.49 25.97
CA LYS A 530 -0.67 70.08 24.62
C LYS A 530 -1.80 69.06 24.68
N VAL A 531 -2.96 69.41 24.14
CA VAL A 531 -4.04 68.45 23.91
C VAL A 531 -4.01 68.03 22.45
N ARG A 532 -3.75 66.73 22.21
CA ARG A 532 -3.66 66.13 20.86
C ARG A 532 -2.76 66.91 19.89
N GLY A 533 -1.63 67.41 20.39
CA GLY A 533 -0.62 68.15 19.61
C GLY A 533 -0.86 69.66 19.50
N GLN A 534 -2.03 70.17 19.89
CA GLN A 534 -2.30 71.61 19.93
C GLN A 534 -1.99 72.18 21.32
N ALA A 535 -1.20 73.25 21.38
CA ALA A 535 -0.93 73.97 22.63
C ALA A 535 -2.18 74.72 23.09
N ILE A 536 -2.61 74.48 24.33
CA ILE A 536 -3.75 75.14 24.99
C ILE A 536 -3.32 76.06 26.15
N GLY A 537 -2.06 75.95 26.58
CA GLY A 537 -1.43 76.76 27.61
C GLY A 537 0.03 76.38 27.76
N ALA A 538 0.70 76.88 28.80
CA ALA A 538 2.06 76.48 29.15
C ALA A 538 2.28 76.59 30.67
N ILE A 539 3.29 75.90 31.17
CA ILE A 539 3.74 75.91 32.56
C ILE A 539 5.19 76.40 32.58
N ARG A 540 5.53 77.33 33.48
CA ARG A 540 6.93 77.68 33.77
C ARG A 540 7.35 77.07 35.09
N LEU A 541 8.44 76.31 35.09
CA LEU A 541 9.12 75.84 36.29
C LEU A 541 10.45 76.58 36.39
N LYS A 542 10.75 77.12 37.58
CA LYS A 542 12.00 77.86 37.84
C LYS A 542 12.62 77.39 39.15
N LYS A 543 13.93 77.07 39.10
CA LYS A 543 14.76 76.77 40.27
C LYS A 543 15.51 78.02 40.76
N THR A 544 15.96 77.99 42.01
CA THR A 544 16.50 79.18 42.70
C THR A 544 18.02 79.29 42.61
N GLU A 545 18.73 78.15 42.54
CA GLU A 545 20.20 78.12 42.58
C GLU A 545 20.81 77.41 41.37
N ILE A 546 21.90 77.99 40.82
CA ILE A 546 22.60 77.48 39.61
C ILE A 546 23.15 76.05 39.82
N ALA A 547 23.45 75.66 41.06
CA ALA A 547 23.86 74.30 41.41
C ALA A 547 22.76 73.24 41.17
N GLU A 548 21.49 73.66 41.06
CA GLU A 548 20.34 72.79 40.83
C GLU A 548 19.89 72.75 39.36
N ALA A 549 20.71 73.17 38.38
CA ALA A 549 20.32 73.23 36.96
C ALA A 549 19.57 71.97 36.48
N TRP A 550 18.53 72.15 35.66
CA TRP A 550 17.61 71.08 35.28
C TRP A 550 18.32 69.89 34.62
N THR A 551 18.19 68.72 35.25
CA THR A 551 18.69 67.45 34.69
C THR A 551 17.73 66.89 33.63
N GLN A 552 18.21 65.95 32.81
CA GLN A 552 17.36 65.28 31.82
C GLN A 552 16.23 64.47 32.48
N GLU A 553 16.49 63.87 33.65
CA GLU A 553 15.49 63.08 34.39
C GLU A 553 14.37 63.98 34.94
N GLU A 554 14.72 65.09 35.57
CA GLU A 554 13.73 66.09 36.03
C GLU A 554 12.97 66.74 34.86
N THR A 555 13.64 66.95 33.73
CA THR A 555 13.01 67.47 32.50
C THR A 555 12.00 66.47 31.94
N ASN A 556 12.35 65.18 31.90
CA ASN A 556 11.46 64.10 31.49
C ASN A 556 10.26 63.98 32.45
N LEU A 557 10.48 64.11 33.76
CA LEU A 557 9.41 64.14 34.75
C LEU A 557 8.47 65.35 34.55
N ALA A 558 9.03 66.54 34.30
CA ALA A 558 8.24 67.73 34.01
C ALA A 558 7.39 67.57 32.73
N ILE A 559 7.93 66.93 31.69
CA ILE A 559 7.18 66.58 30.47
C ILE A 559 6.03 65.63 30.80
N ALA A 560 6.31 64.52 31.49
CA ALA A 560 5.30 63.53 31.87
C ALA A 560 4.16 64.12 32.73
N LEU A 561 4.49 65.02 33.67
CA LEU A 561 3.51 65.75 34.47
C LEU A 561 2.70 66.76 33.63
N SER A 562 3.31 67.40 32.62
CA SER A 562 2.61 68.29 31.68
C SER A 562 1.64 67.51 30.79
N ASP A 563 2.01 66.31 30.33
CA ASP A 563 1.14 65.42 29.56
C ASP A 563 -0.02 64.88 30.42
N GLN A 564 0.25 64.46 31.67
CA GLN A 564 -0.78 64.04 32.61
C GLN A 564 -1.76 65.18 32.94
N LEU A 565 -1.25 66.40 33.14
CA LEU A 565 -2.09 67.59 33.31
C LEU A 565 -2.93 67.87 32.06
N SER A 566 -2.35 67.74 30.86
CA SER A 566 -3.07 67.94 29.59
C SER A 566 -4.25 66.97 29.46
N GLY A 567 -4.06 65.70 29.82
CA GLY A 567 -5.13 64.69 29.86
C GLY A 567 -6.19 64.96 30.94
N ALA A 568 -5.77 65.40 32.13
CA ALA A 568 -6.69 65.75 33.22
C ALA A 568 -7.53 66.99 32.89
N LEU A 569 -6.92 68.02 32.29
CA LEU A 569 -7.60 69.23 31.83
C LEU A 569 -8.63 68.89 30.76
N GLU A 570 -8.27 68.13 29.71
CA GLU A 570 -9.23 67.76 28.65
C GLU A 570 -10.38 66.91 29.19
N SER A 571 -10.11 66.01 30.14
CA SER A 571 -11.16 65.24 30.83
C SER A 571 -12.10 66.13 31.64
N ALA A 572 -11.56 67.12 32.37
CA ALA A 572 -12.35 68.10 33.11
C ALA A 572 -13.18 68.99 32.16
N ARG A 573 -12.62 69.39 31.01
CA ARG A 573 -13.32 70.16 29.96
C ARG A 573 -14.53 69.40 29.41
N LEU A 574 -14.31 68.14 29.01
CA LEU A 574 -15.38 67.26 28.49
C LEU A 574 -16.47 67.01 29.54
N TYR A 575 -16.07 66.82 30.81
CA TYR A 575 -17.02 66.68 31.91
C TYR A 575 -17.85 67.96 32.14
N GLN A 576 -17.21 69.14 32.12
CA GLN A 576 -17.91 70.42 32.24
C GLN A 576 -18.86 70.68 31.06
N GLU A 577 -18.45 70.36 29.83
CA GLU A 577 -19.28 70.47 28.63
C GLU A 577 -20.51 69.55 28.74
N SER A 578 -20.33 68.31 29.19
CA SER A 578 -21.42 67.37 29.47
C SER A 578 -22.38 67.89 30.54
N GLN A 579 -21.86 68.41 31.66
CA GLN A 579 -22.69 69.00 32.73
C GLN A 579 -23.46 70.23 32.26
N GLN A 580 -22.86 71.13 31.48
CA GLN A 580 -23.56 72.28 30.90
C GLN A 580 -24.66 71.86 29.91
N ARG A 581 -24.41 70.82 29.11
CA ARG A 581 -25.41 70.25 28.19
C ARG A 581 -26.59 69.67 28.96
N VAL A 582 -26.34 68.84 29.97
CA VAL A 582 -27.37 68.24 30.84
C VAL A 582 -28.16 69.32 31.58
N ALA A 583 -27.50 70.33 32.14
CA ALA A 583 -28.18 71.44 32.83
C ALA A 583 -29.11 72.23 31.89
N ARG A 584 -28.66 72.48 30.65
CA ARG A 584 -29.47 73.14 29.62
C ARG A 584 -30.67 72.28 29.19
N GLU A 585 -30.45 70.98 28.97
CA GLU A 585 -31.51 70.03 28.60
C GLU A 585 -32.54 69.88 29.72
N SER A 586 -32.10 69.79 30.99
CA SER A 586 -32.99 69.78 32.17
C SER A 586 -33.82 71.06 32.25
N LEU A 587 -33.20 72.24 32.14
CA LEU A 587 -33.91 73.52 32.19
C LEU A 587 -34.99 73.63 31.10
N VAL A 588 -34.67 73.21 29.87
CA VAL A 588 -35.64 73.18 28.75
C VAL A 588 -36.76 72.18 29.03
N SER A 589 -36.46 71.01 29.59
CA SER A 589 -37.43 69.99 29.97
C SER A 589 -38.36 70.47 31.09
N ASP A 590 -37.82 71.09 32.14
CA ASP A 590 -38.56 71.60 33.30
C ASP A 590 -39.51 72.74 32.91
N ILE A 591 -39.03 73.68 32.09
CA ILE A 591 -39.85 74.76 31.51
C ILE A 591 -40.97 74.17 30.65
N SER A 592 -40.66 73.21 29.78
CA SER A 592 -41.64 72.57 28.89
C SER A 592 -42.72 71.80 29.69
N ALA A 593 -42.31 71.03 30.70
CA ALA A 593 -43.22 70.30 31.57
C ALA A 593 -44.19 71.25 32.31
N ARG A 594 -43.68 72.37 32.84
CA ARG A 594 -44.49 73.41 33.49
C ARG A 594 -45.49 74.04 32.52
N ILE A 595 -45.04 74.47 31.34
CA ILE A 595 -45.91 75.01 30.28
C ILE A 595 -47.05 74.04 29.95
N THR A 596 -46.75 72.76 29.75
CA THR A 596 -47.75 71.74 29.40
C THR A 596 -48.70 71.35 30.54
N SER A 597 -48.39 71.68 31.80
CA SER A 597 -49.23 71.36 32.95
C SER A 597 -50.40 72.32 33.18
N ILE A 598 -50.41 73.49 32.50
CA ILE A 598 -51.40 74.55 32.70
C ILE A 598 -52.55 74.39 31.70
N SER A 599 -53.77 74.15 32.18
CA SER A 599 -54.93 73.84 31.32
C SER A 599 -55.73 75.04 30.77
N ARG A 600 -55.24 76.28 30.96
CA ARG A 600 -55.94 77.51 30.53
C ARG A 600 -55.02 78.43 29.73
N VAL A 601 -55.42 78.80 28.52
CA VAL A 601 -54.60 79.56 27.55
C VAL A 601 -54.03 80.85 28.15
N ASP A 602 -54.85 81.65 28.82
CA ASP A 602 -54.44 82.93 29.42
C ASP A 602 -53.33 82.77 30.49
N ASN A 603 -53.34 81.64 31.20
CA ASN A 603 -52.36 81.32 32.23
C ASN A 603 -51.09 80.72 31.63
N ILE A 604 -51.20 79.86 30.61
CA ILE A 604 -50.04 79.32 29.87
C ILE A 604 -49.18 80.49 29.39
N VAL A 605 -49.80 81.47 28.72
CA VAL A 605 -49.12 82.64 28.15
C VAL A 605 -48.38 83.43 29.23
N ARG A 606 -49.07 83.77 30.33
CA ARG A 606 -48.52 84.58 31.41
C ARG A 606 -47.31 83.90 32.08
N GLU A 607 -47.47 82.64 32.47
CA GLU A 607 -46.40 81.88 33.12
C GLU A 607 -45.23 81.63 32.15
N THR A 608 -45.50 81.35 30.87
CA THR A 608 -44.46 81.18 29.84
C THR A 608 -43.62 82.46 29.68
N VAL A 609 -44.26 83.63 29.61
CA VAL A 609 -43.56 84.93 29.53
C VAL A 609 -42.70 85.16 30.77
N GLN A 610 -43.23 84.86 31.95
CA GLN A 610 -42.55 85.06 33.23
C GLN A 610 -41.35 84.11 33.39
N GLU A 611 -41.53 82.81 33.15
CA GLU A 611 -40.50 81.77 33.23
C GLU A 611 -39.40 81.99 32.17
N LEU A 612 -39.76 82.33 30.91
CA LEU A 612 -38.76 82.68 29.89
C LEU A 612 -38.00 83.96 30.26
N GLY A 613 -38.67 84.96 30.83
CA GLY A 613 -38.04 86.18 31.32
C GLY A 613 -37.01 85.89 32.42
N GLN A 614 -37.37 85.07 33.40
CA GLN A 614 -36.46 84.68 34.50
C GLN A 614 -35.31 83.79 33.99
N ALA A 615 -35.60 82.74 33.22
CA ALA A 615 -34.61 81.78 32.71
C ALA A 615 -33.58 82.43 31.77
N LEU A 616 -33.93 83.51 31.08
CA LEU A 616 -33.04 84.28 30.21
C LEU A 616 -32.40 85.50 30.91
N GLY A 617 -32.40 85.55 32.25
CA GLY A 617 -31.69 86.57 33.02
C GLY A 617 -32.43 87.90 33.15
N ASN A 618 -33.72 87.85 33.50
CA ASN A 618 -34.65 88.99 33.55
C ASN A 618 -34.81 89.70 32.19
N ALA A 619 -34.84 88.92 31.10
CA ALA A 619 -35.13 89.44 29.78
C ALA A 619 -36.58 89.98 29.70
N SER A 620 -36.78 91.10 29.00
CA SER A 620 -38.12 91.60 28.69
C SER A 620 -38.74 90.73 27.60
N VAL A 621 -39.52 89.73 28.02
CA VAL A 621 -40.26 88.85 27.11
C VAL A 621 -41.62 89.48 26.84
N THR A 622 -41.93 89.73 25.57
CA THR A 622 -43.26 90.14 25.11
C THR A 622 -43.88 88.97 24.34
N PHE A 623 -45.09 88.58 24.71
CA PHE A 623 -45.90 87.63 23.95
C PHE A 623 -47.21 88.31 23.56
N GLN A 624 -47.60 88.15 22.30
CA GLN A 624 -48.85 88.66 21.77
C GLN A 624 -49.41 87.62 20.80
N LEU A 625 -50.66 87.20 21.03
CA LEU A 625 -51.46 86.56 20.00
C LEU A 625 -51.97 87.67 19.09
N LEU A 626 -51.55 87.64 17.83
CA LEU A 626 -52.00 88.57 16.81
C LEU A 626 -53.22 87.99 16.11
N ASP A 627 -54.37 88.66 16.23
CA ASP A 627 -55.44 88.53 15.26
C ASP A 627 -55.04 89.31 14.00
N GLU A 628 -55.38 88.79 12.82
CA GLU A 628 -54.92 89.29 11.51
C GLU A 628 -55.43 90.71 11.20
N PHE A 629 -56.39 91.21 12.00
CA PHE A 629 -57.04 92.50 11.86
C PHE A 629 -56.42 93.67 12.64
N ASP A 630 -55.67 93.43 13.72
CA ASP A 630 -55.23 94.53 14.62
C ASP A 630 -54.01 95.31 14.13
N GLY A 631 -53.19 94.72 13.25
CA GLY A 631 -51.96 95.35 12.73
C GLY A 631 -52.13 96.61 11.87
N ARG A 632 -53.37 97.06 11.61
CA ARG A 632 -53.66 98.17 10.67
C ARG A 632 -54.20 99.46 11.30
N ARG A 633 -54.41 99.53 12.63
CA ARG A 633 -55.10 100.68 13.26
C ARG A 633 -54.25 101.66 14.07
N GLN A 634 -52.96 101.41 14.25
CA GLN A 634 -52.11 102.25 15.13
C GLN A 634 -51.06 103.12 14.41
N ALA A 635 -51.08 103.16 13.07
CA ALA A 635 -50.06 103.86 12.28
C ALA A 635 -50.38 105.33 11.94
N ASP A 636 -51.59 105.84 12.21
CA ASP A 636 -52.06 107.10 11.60
C ASP A 636 -52.90 108.02 12.53
N THR A 637 -52.33 108.38 13.69
CA THR A 637 -52.59 109.65 14.40
C THR A 637 -51.33 110.03 15.18
N GLY A 638 -50.65 111.12 14.80
CA GLY A 638 -49.32 111.43 15.31
C GLY A 638 -49.24 112.54 16.37
N VAL A 639 -48.00 113.04 16.53
CA VAL A 639 -47.59 114.37 17.01
C VAL A 639 -47.30 114.55 18.53
N LEU A 640 -46.13 115.19 18.79
CA LEU A 640 -45.58 115.81 20.02
C LEU A 640 -44.87 114.97 21.11
N ASN A 641 -43.53 115.07 21.08
CA ASN A 641 -42.67 115.27 22.26
C ASN A 641 -42.83 116.75 22.71
N PRO A 642 -42.95 117.11 24.01
CA PRO A 642 -41.75 117.56 24.76
C PRO A 642 -41.77 117.48 26.31
N SER A 643 -40.74 116.84 26.89
CA SER A 643 -39.90 117.38 28.01
C SER A 643 -40.42 117.70 29.44
N LYS A 644 -39.47 117.71 30.40
CA LYS A 644 -39.42 118.42 31.71
C LYS A 644 -40.25 117.86 32.89
N ASP A 645 -39.84 118.00 34.17
CA ASP A 645 -38.66 118.66 34.78
C ASP A 645 -38.39 118.17 36.24
N LYS A 646 -37.18 118.45 36.78
CA LYS A 646 -36.84 118.67 38.23
C LYS A 646 -36.93 117.48 39.21
N LEU A 647 -36.21 117.37 40.36
CA LEU A 647 -35.19 118.14 41.14
C LEU A 647 -34.54 117.12 42.14
N ALA A 648 -33.43 117.28 42.89
CA ALA A 648 -32.41 118.33 43.11
C ALA A 648 -31.12 117.75 43.75
N SER A 649 -30.01 118.51 43.72
CA SER A 649 -28.91 118.62 44.75
C SER A 649 -28.07 117.38 45.17
N SER A 650 -26.77 117.49 45.52
CA SER A 650 -25.93 118.67 45.85
C SER A 650 -24.45 118.59 45.41
N GLU A 651 -23.90 119.77 45.08
CA GLU A 651 -22.56 120.29 45.42
C GLU A 651 -21.25 119.62 44.95
N THR A 652 -20.70 120.18 43.86
CA THR A 652 -19.27 120.55 43.70
C THR A 652 -18.80 121.52 44.80
N PRO A 653 -17.52 121.54 45.24
CA PRO A 653 -16.43 122.23 44.49
C PRO A 653 -15.00 121.64 44.71
N THR A 654 -13.88 121.95 44.02
CA THR A 654 -13.53 122.64 42.74
C THR A 654 -11.99 122.51 42.50
N ILE A 655 -11.53 122.32 41.24
CA ILE A 655 -10.44 123.10 40.54
C ILE A 655 -8.98 123.06 41.09
N PRO A 656 -7.87 123.09 40.29
CA PRO A 656 -7.62 122.50 38.95
C PRO A 656 -6.12 122.06 38.71
N ARG A 657 -5.79 121.72 37.45
CA ARG A 657 -4.79 122.38 36.56
C ARG A 657 -3.76 121.47 35.86
N LYS A 658 -3.86 121.51 34.53
CA LYS A 658 -2.86 121.19 33.49
C LYS A 658 -1.38 121.36 33.90
N ALA A 659 -0.54 120.45 33.41
CA ALA A 659 0.48 120.78 32.41
C ALA A 659 0.94 119.52 31.63
N ARG A 660 1.72 119.78 30.57
CA ARG A 660 2.61 118.85 29.83
C ARG A 660 3.52 118.07 30.80
N GLU A 661 4.13 116.93 30.45
CA GLU A 661 4.56 116.42 29.14
C GLU A 661 4.16 114.96 28.88
#